data_AF-A0A7V4JKG5-F1
#
_entry.id   AF-A0A7V4JKG5-F1
#
_cell.length_a   1.000
_cell.length_b   1.000
_cell.length_c   1.000
_cell.angle_alpha   90.00
_cell.angle_beta   90.00
_cell.angle_gamma   90.00
#
_symmetry.space_group_name_H-M   'P 1'
#
loop_
_entity.id
_entity.type
_entity.pdbx_description
1 polymer ?
#
loop_
_entity_poly.entity_id
_entity_poly.type
_entity_poly.pdbx_seq_one_letter_code
_entity_poly.pdbx_strand_id
1 'polypeptide(L)'
;MKKVAGLLLTGWFFVFSGKSTDIQRDRWIVMDFAWFNPATMASQADTLFDRYMPLWKNVSGRKGIIFSFNWTVDLVTEYTGNINQQLPFTSPLSRQWNERRYLDIKELVGALKQEAHERNLDSFYVGMECVAWPSLVMAQGKYNYRSRWAERHPEMYKKYGVADPLCRLEKDKYAYASFPKGLPARVSFGEFFGKQWAAVSRDLGLNLMLFWDSWATLRCYNRVGVFGEKASADPRENKAISDAIIRFFSEVKKANPQALLFGYSSGASAVGEYRINTFDLEGLVADGSIDAWIDQTWGGAWNDFWGMERLGWTFQMAYVQQHAQMIARANTRRQLPCRHYTIAGVLDAYEPWDVIHTVPQKLRWSLWAYSHAGALTPDGYKCPDGTLIAWANSPSLALLSSSDVQWLAQTLDEADQSASRISFVGGAVAVYNRSMMEWLNEKDPASLNDEWIDEQVGMLMKWGLPCMASTRLEWLTQLPAGKRMWLYQLPGHCNDETVHYMMGLLKTKCPQMITGRADRISPEILRLGGWEASDSVYPAADYPCVMEGKEETGLLKNSVVRLSCYVPLKSLYETVVYVAVPQGPLLAQLPEKNFFYWHPPDWRHPEQATLDQHQYGSIVPYYVAVRELQRSCKQTGLTHVRPLQVMNPVTFHYWKSGLRYYFLFGNLETNAMGDSRTRRDVFLYISREELQLSKDNYELKDYYGNRHSLAFGVDQTFLIYFLKIDPEGMGLYFLEP
;
A
#
# COMPACT_ATOMS: atom_id res chain seq x y z
N MET A 1 -42.71 -23.73 -60.64
CA MET A 1 -43.29 -22.38 -60.79
C MET A 1 -43.23 -21.66 -59.45
N LYS A 2 -42.56 -20.49 -59.39
CA LYS A 2 -42.76 -19.32 -58.48
C LYS A 2 -42.94 -19.61 -56.97
N LYS A 3 -42.23 -19.01 -56.01
CA LYS A 3 -41.64 -17.66 -55.92
C LYS A 3 -40.67 -17.60 -54.74
N VAL A 4 -39.61 -16.82 -54.93
CA VAL A 4 -38.62 -16.35 -53.96
C VAL A 4 -39.25 -15.29 -53.03
N ALA A 5 -38.91 -15.35 -51.74
CA ALA A 5 -38.93 -14.19 -50.84
C ALA A 5 -37.71 -14.28 -49.92
N GLY A 6 -36.70 -13.44 -50.20
CA GLY A 6 -35.51 -13.29 -49.38
C GLY A 6 -35.79 -12.44 -48.15
N LEU A 7 -35.34 -12.91 -46.99
CA LEU A 7 -35.17 -12.06 -45.81
C LEU A 7 -33.68 -11.68 -45.73
N LEU A 8 -33.40 -10.42 -46.05
CA LEU A 8 -32.15 -9.74 -45.73
C LEU A 8 -32.09 -9.51 -44.22
N LEU A 9 -31.31 -10.31 -43.51
CA LEU A 9 -30.86 -9.99 -42.15
C LEU A 9 -29.68 -9.02 -42.26
N THR A 10 -30.00 -7.73 -42.31
CA THR A 10 -29.03 -6.66 -42.08
C THR A 10 -28.53 -6.76 -40.64
N GLY A 11 -27.27 -7.11 -40.48
CA GLY A 11 -26.57 -7.07 -39.20
C GLY A 11 -26.54 -5.65 -38.65
N TRP A 12 -27.34 -5.42 -37.61
CA TRP A 12 -27.18 -4.25 -36.77
C TRP A 12 -26.00 -4.51 -35.84
N PHE A 13 -24.88 -3.85 -36.14
CA PHE A 13 -23.85 -3.59 -35.15
C PHE A 13 -24.51 -2.79 -34.01
N PHE A 14 -24.80 -3.45 -32.89
CA PHE A 14 -25.00 -2.76 -31.63
C PHE A 14 -23.67 -2.14 -31.24
N VAL A 15 -23.46 -0.88 -31.65
CA VAL A 15 -22.61 0.03 -30.90
C VAL A 15 -23.28 0.14 -29.53
N PHE A 16 -22.68 -0.47 -28.52
CA PHE A 16 -23.04 -0.22 -27.12
C PHE A 16 -22.83 1.28 -26.87
N SER A 17 -23.86 2.09 -27.06
CA SER A 17 -23.94 3.42 -26.47
C SER A 17 -23.93 3.21 -24.97
N GLY A 18 -22.76 3.39 -24.35
CA GLY A 18 -22.52 3.15 -22.94
C GLY A 18 -23.55 3.88 -22.08
N LYS A 19 -24.37 3.11 -21.36
CA LYS A 19 -24.90 3.59 -20.08
C LYS A 19 -23.68 4.02 -19.26
N SER A 20 -23.73 5.19 -18.61
CA SER A 20 -22.67 5.59 -17.69
C SER A 20 -22.43 4.42 -16.74
N THR A 21 -21.21 3.90 -16.76
CA THR A 21 -20.83 2.82 -15.87
C THR A 21 -20.48 3.50 -14.56
N ASP A 22 -21.49 3.76 -13.72
CA ASP A 22 -21.30 4.40 -12.42
C ASP A 22 -20.26 3.63 -11.61
N ILE A 23 -19.13 4.29 -11.32
CA ILE A 23 -18.02 3.71 -10.58
C ILE A 23 -18.30 3.90 -9.09
N GLN A 24 -18.66 2.83 -8.38
CA GLN A 24 -19.03 2.86 -6.95
C GLN A 24 -17.85 3.05 -5.99
N ARG A 25 -16.71 3.52 -6.49
CA ARG A 25 -15.47 3.72 -5.72
C ARG A 25 -15.27 5.19 -5.42
N ASP A 26 -14.51 5.50 -4.39
CA ASP A 26 -14.32 6.87 -3.95
C ASP A 26 -13.14 7.54 -4.66
N ARG A 27 -13.19 8.88 -4.80
CA ARG A 27 -12.09 9.62 -5.40
C ARG A 27 -11.83 10.97 -4.78
N TRP A 28 -10.59 11.16 -4.36
CA TRP A 28 -10.13 12.36 -3.66
C TRP A 28 -9.02 13.03 -4.44
N ILE A 29 -8.94 14.35 -4.37
CA ILE A 29 -7.83 15.12 -4.90
C ILE A 29 -7.17 15.87 -3.75
N VAL A 30 -5.84 15.85 -3.68
CA VAL A 30 -5.07 16.67 -2.75
C VAL A 30 -4.36 17.78 -3.51
N MET A 31 -4.41 18.99 -2.96
CA MET A 31 -3.90 20.18 -3.61
C MET A 31 -3.33 21.17 -2.59
N ASP A 32 -2.27 21.89 -2.97
CA ASP A 32 -1.80 23.01 -2.18
C ASP A 32 -2.75 24.20 -2.30
N PHE A 33 -3.23 24.70 -1.16
CA PHE A 33 -4.17 25.81 -1.11
C PHE A 33 -3.59 27.12 -1.68
N ALA A 34 -2.27 27.31 -1.65
CA ALA A 34 -1.63 28.54 -2.08
C ALA A 34 -1.79 28.84 -3.58
N TRP A 35 -2.25 27.87 -4.38
CA TRP A 35 -2.68 28.10 -5.76
C TRP A 35 -3.79 29.16 -5.89
N PHE A 36 -4.70 29.20 -4.92
CA PHE A 36 -5.76 30.20 -4.92
C PHE A 36 -5.19 31.59 -4.61
N ASN A 37 -5.60 32.57 -5.40
CA ASN A 37 -5.40 33.98 -5.15
C ASN A 37 -6.67 34.51 -4.44
N PRO A 38 -6.53 35.11 -3.24
CA PRO A 38 -7.65 35.67 -2.49
C PRO A 38 -8.51 36.66 -3.27
N ALA A 39 -7.95 37.37 -4.26
CA ALA A 39 -8.68 38.35 -5.05
C ALA A 39 -9.59 37.73 -6.13
N THR A 40 -9.38 36.45 -6.48
CA THR A 40 -10.05 35.79 -7.62
C THR A 40 -10.54 34.38 -7.29
N MET A 41 -10.77 34.08 -6.01
CA MET A 41 -11.09 32.73 -5.52
C MET A 41 -12.27 32.08 -6.25
N ALA A 42 -13.37 32.82 -6.44
CA ALA A 42 -14.57 32.29 -7.09
C ALA A 42 -14.29 31.86 -8.54
N SER A 43 -13.65 32.70 -9.35
CA SER A 43 -13.28 32.34 -10.73
C SER A 43 -12.26 31.20 -10.81
N GLN A 44 -11.38 31.09 -9.80
CA GLN A 44 -10.44 29.98 -9.72
C GLN A 44 -11.09 28.67 -9.28
N ALA A 45 -12.17 28.71 -8.49
CA ALA A 45 -12.98 27.53 -8.20
C ALA A 45 -13.58 26.95 -9.50
N ASP A 46 -14.21 27.78 -10.33
CA ASP A 46 -14.71 27.39 -11.65
C ASP A 46 -13.60 26.77 -12.53
N THR A 47 -12.45 27.45 -12.63
CA THR A 47 -11.28 26.95 -13.38
C THR A 47 -10.80 25.58 -12.88
N LEU A 48 -10.80 25.37 -11.56
CA LEU A 48 -10.42 24.10 -10.95
C LEU A 48 -11.39 22.99 -11.37
N PHE A 49 -12.70 23.24 -11.27
CA PHE A 49 -13.70 22.25 -11.66
C PHE A 49 -13.66 21.98 -13.17
N ASP A 50 -13.48 22.98 -14.02
CA ASP A 50 -13.26 22.78 -15.46
C ASP A 50 -12.06 21.87 -15.74
N ARG A 51 -10.98 22.04 -14.98
CA ARG A 51 -9.78 21.20 -15.13
C ARG A 51 -10.02 19.77 -14.67
N TYR A 52 -10.57 19.56 -13.47
CA TYR A 52 -10.57 18.26 -12.78
C TYR A 52 -11.89 17.50 -12.82
N MET A 53 -12.97 18.07 -13.38
CA MET A 53 -14.25 17.37 -13.57
C MET A 53 -14.11 15.96 -14.17
N PRO A 54 -13.21 15.70 -15.15
CA PRO A 54 -13.06 14.35 -15.71
C PRO A 54 -12.75 13.27 -14.66
N LEU A 55 -12.12 13.62 -13.53
CA LEU A 55 -11.81 12.66 -12.47
C LEU A 55 -13.04 12.30 -11.61
N TRP A 56 -14.02 13.19 -11.50
CA TRP A 56 -15.20 12.98 -10.64
C TRP A 56 -16.46 12.56 -11.40
N LYS A 57 -16.55 12.85 -12.71
CA LYS A 57 -17.80 12.70 -13.48
C LYS A 57 -18.41 11.30 -13.44
N ASN A 58 -17.58 10.25 -13.41
CA ASN A 58 -18.03 8.85 -13.44
C ASN A 58 -18.06 8.21 -12.03
N VAL A 59 -17.69 8.96 -11.00
CA VAL A 59 -17.58 8.50 -9.62
C VAL A 59 -18.93 8.64 -8.92
N SER A 60 -19.53 7.51 -8.52
CA SER A 60 -20.75 7.48 -7.70
C SER A 60 -20.46 7.27 -6.21
N GLY A 61 -19.22 6.92 -5.85
CA GLY A 61 -18.74 6.95 -4.47
C GLY A 61 -18.55 8.36 -3.90
N ARG A 62 -17.97 8.44 -2.71
CA ARG A 62 -17.58 9.70 -2.07
C ARG A 62 -16.49 10.40 -2.89
N LYS A 63 -16.60 11.72 -2.97
CA LYS A 63 -15.69 12.56 -3.75
C LYS A 63 -15.46 13.91 -3.12
N GLY A 64 -14.27 14.43 -3.28
CA GLY A 64 -13.92 15.71 -2.70
C GLY A 64 -12.50 16.15 -3.00
N ILE A 65 -12.18 17.32 -2.45
CA ILE A 65 -10.85 17.89 -2.47
C ILE A 65 -10.36 18.10 -1.03
N ILE A 66 -9.07 17.85 -0.81
CA ILE A 66 -8.39 18.02 0.46
C ILE A 66 -7.27 19.03 0.24
N PHE A 67 -7.28 20.11 1.03
CA PHE A 67 -6.27 21.15 0.91
C PHE A 67 -5.16 20.98 1.94
N SER A 68 -3.93 21.13 1.44
CA SER A 68 -2.78 21.45 2.27
C SER A 68 -2.76 22.94 2.57
N PHE A 69 -2.80 23.28 3.86
CA PHE A 69 -2.70 24.65 4.36
C PHE A 69 -1.32 24.89 4.98
N ASN A 70 -0.27 24.81 4.16
CA ASN A 70 1.15 24.93 4.56
C ASN A 70 1.69 23.83 5.48
N TRP A 71 1.13 22.62 5.46
CA TRP A 71 1.65 21.49 6.25
C TRP A 71 1.76 21.82 7.74
N THR A 72 0.76 22.50 8.32
CA THR A 72 0.79 22.90 9.72
C THR A 72 -0.55 22.64 10.41
N VAL A 73 -0.48 22.37 11.71
CA VAL A 73 -1.65 22.25 12.58
C VAL A 73 -2.27 23.61 12.94
N ASP A 74 -1.56 24.71 12.65
CA ASP A 74 -1.88 26.05 13.13
C ASP A 74 -3.25 26.55 12.70
N LEU A 75 -3.76 26.14 11.53
CA LEU A 75 -5.12 26.53 11.11
C LEU A 75 -6.19 26.04 12.10
N VAL A 76 -5.96 24.93 12.79
CA VAL A 76 -6.86 24.41 13.81
C VAL A 76 -6.48 24.93 15.20
N THR A 77 -5.21 24.83 15.53
CA THR A 77 -4.74 25.08 16.90
C THR A 77 -4.72 26.57 17.26
N GLU A 78 -4.58 27.48 16.30
CA GLU A 78 -4.52 28.93 16.55
C GLU A 78 -5.88 29.64 16.37
N TYR A 79 -6.97 28.92 16.11
CA TYR A 79 -8.28 29.53 15.90
C TYR A 79 -8.91 30.01 17.22
N THR A 80 -9.21 31.31 17.31
CA THR A 80 -9.79 31.96 18.51
C THR A 80 -11.32 31.88 18.58
N GLY A 81 -11.98 31.37 17.53
CA GLY A 81 -13.44 31.43 17.37
C GLY A 81 -13.93 32.71 16.67
N ASN A 82 -13.02 33.61 16.31
CA ASN A 82 -13.34 34.81 15.53
C ASN A 82 -13.03 34.59 14.05
N ILE A 83 -14.08 34.51 13.21
CA ILE A 83 -13.93 34.36 11.76
C ILE A 83 -13.16 35.53 11.09
N ASN A 84 -13.12 36.69 11.73
CA ASN A 84 -12.36 37.85 11.25
C ASN A 84 -10.89 37.85 11.70
N GLN A 85 -10.44 36.85 12.45
CA GLN A 85 -9.04 36.67 12.80
C GLN A 85 -8.20 36.46 11.54
N GLN A 86 -6.99 37.02 11.50
CA GLN A 86 -6.02 36.75 10.45
C GLN A 86 -5.56 35.28 10.47
N LEU A 87 -5.24 34.75 9.29
CA LEU A 87 -4.73 33.39 9.14
C LEU A 87 -3.35 33.26 9.81
N PRO A 88 -3.04 32.11 10.43
CA PRO A 88 -1.81 31.93 11.18
C PRO A 88 -0.59 31.59 10.29
N PHE A 89 -0.72 31.74 8.97
CA PHE A 89 0.29 31.29 8.03
C PHE A 89 1.56 32.13 8.08
N THR A 90 2.71 31.44 8.06
CA THR A 90 4.04 32.05 8.11
C THR A 90 4.93 31.67 6.93
N SER A 91 4.50 30.69 6.12
CA SER A 91 5.26 30.19 4.96
C SER A 91 5.38 31.24 3.86
N PRO A 92 6.55 31.35 3.19
CA PRO A 92 6.70 32.19 2.00
C PRO A 92 5.70 31.85 0.87
N LEU A 93 5.33 30.57 0.71
CA LEU A 93 4.41 30.16 -0.35
C LEU A 93 3.03 30.80 -0.23
N SER A 94 2.50 30.87 1.00
CA SER A 94 1.18 31.45 1.26
C SER A 94 1.24 32.95 1.54
N ARG A 95 2.31 33.67 1.16
CA ARG A 95 2.47 35.09 1.54
C ARG A 95 1.28 35.97 1.15
N GLN A 96 0.64 35.70 0.02
CA GLN A 96 -0.56 36.41 -0.43
C GLN A 96 -1.77 36.24 0.51
N TRP A 97 -1.74 35.25 1.39
CA TRP A 97 -2.76 34.93 2.38
C TRP A 97 -2.45 35.48 3.78
N ASN A 98 -1.26 36.03 4.03
CA ASN A 98 -0.84 36.43 5.38
C ASN A 98 -1.74 37.51 6.03
N GLU A 99 -2.33 38.38 5.22
CA GLU A 99 -3.25 39.44 5.69
C GLU A 99 -4.73 39.02 5.62
N ARG A 100 -5.00 37.81 5.12
CA ARG A 100 -6.35 37.26 4.96
C ARG A 100 -6.84 36.66 6.26
N ARG A 101 -8.15 36.42 6.32
CA ARG A 101 -8.87 35.99 7.51
C ARG A 101 -9.43 34.58 7.32
N TYR A 102 -9.84 33.97 8.41
CA TYR A 102 -10.61 32.72 8.37
C TYR A 102 -11.90 32.86 7.52
N LEU A 103 -12.48 34.06 7.46
CA LEU A 103 -13.62 34.36 6.58
C LEU A 103 -13.31 34.09 5.11
N ASP A 104 -12.11 34.43 4.63
CA ASP A 104 -11.74 34.22 3.23
C ASP A 104 -11.68 32.71 2.89
N ILE A 105 -11.26 31.85 3.84
CA ILE A 105 -11.32 30.38 3.67
C ILE A 105 -12.77 29.90 3.62
N LYS A 106 -13.64 30.41 4.50
CA LYS A 106 -15.07 30.07 4.49
C LYS A 106 -15.72 30.41 3.14
N GLU A 107 -15.40 31.58 2.59
CA GLU A 107 -15.89 32.01 1.27
C GLU A 107 -15.40 31.08 0.16
N LEU A 108 -14.12 30.67 0.17
CA LEU A 108 -13.61 29.68 -0.78
C LEU A 108 -14.34 28.34 -0.67
N VAL A 109 -14.50 27.81 0.55
CA VAL A 109 -15.21 26.54 0.77
C VAL A 109 -16.65 26.62 0.27
N GLY A 110 -17.32 27.76 0.47
CA GLY A 110 -18.64 28.04 -0.07
C GLY A 110 -18.66 28.00 -1.61
N ALA A 111 -17.73 28.72 -2.25
CA ALA A 111 -17.60 28.75 -3.70
C ALA A 111 -17.35 27.35 -4.29
N LEU A 112 -16.44 26.57 -3.70
CA LEU A 112 -16.16 25.21 -4.16
C LEU A 112 -17.37 24.27 -4.07
N LYS A 113 -18.15 24.37 -2.99
CA LYS A 113 -19.37 23.56 -2.84
C LYS A 113 -20.48 24.00 -3.79
N GLN A 114 -20.57 25.31 -4.07
CA GLN A 114 -21.50 25.83 -5.05
C GLN A 114 -21.15 25.34 -6.46
N GLU A 115 -19.89 25.46 -6.88
CA GLU A 115 -19.41 24.95 -8.17
C GLU A 115 -19.63 23.45 -8.32
N ALA A 116 -19.38 22.67 -7.26
CA ALA A 116 -19.67 21.25 -7.25
C ALA A 116 -21.15 20.96 -7.49
N HIS A 117 -22.04 21.67 -6.79
CA HIS A 117 -23.49 21.52 -6.94
C HIS A 117 -23.96 21.91 -8.35
N GLU A 118 -23.50 23.03 -8.90
CA GLU A 118 -23.83 23.49 -10.27
C GLU A 118 -23.39 22.47 -11.34
N ARG A 119 -22.38 21.65 -11.03
CA ARG A 119 -21.86 20.60 -11.90
C ARG A 119 -22.36 19.19 -11.54
N ASN A 120 -23.44 19.08 -10.75
CA ASN A 120 -24.09 17.83 -10.32
C ASN A 120 -23.17 16.88 -9.51
N LEU A 121 -22.24 17.44 -8.74
CA LEU A 121 -21.45 16.72 -7.76
C LEU A 121 -22.04 16.94 -6.36
N ASP A 122 -23.29 16.48 -6.16
CA ASP A 122 -23.94 16.56 -4.86
C ASP A 122 -23.12 15.84 -3.78
N SER A 123 -23.15 16.37 -2.56
CA SER A 123 -22.38 15.86 -1.42
C SER A 123 -20.85 15.90 -1.60
N PHE A 124 -20.33 16.88 -2.34
CA PHE A 124 -18.90 17.11 -2.49
C PHE A 124 -18.25 17.54 -1.16
N TYR A 125 -17.16 16.86 -0.82
CA TYR A 125 -16.40 17.12 0.39
C TYR A 125 -15.28 18.13 0.13
N VAL A 126 -15.07 19.02 1.09
CA VAL A 126 -13.96 19.96 1.12
C VAL A 126 -13.28 19.78 2.47
N GLY A 127 -12.05 19.28 2.43
CA GLY A 127 -11.28 18.92 3.60
C GLY A 127 -9.98 19.68 3.73
N MET A 128 -9.30 19.42 4.83
CA MET A 128 -7.92 19.84 5.04
C MET A 128 -7.06 18.64 5.43
N GLU A 129 -5.79 18.69 5.06
CA GLU A 129 -4.77 17.82 5.62
C GLU A 129 -3.94 18.57 6.67
N CYS A 130 -3.34 17.81 7.59
CA CYS A 130 -2.39 18.34 8.55
C CYS A 130 -1.32 17.30 8.89
N VAL A 131 -0.08 17.77 9.08
CA VAL A 131 1.06 16.96 9.53
C VAL A 131 1.39 17.27 11.00
N ALA A 132 2.03 16.33 11.69
CA ALA A 132 2.33 16.44 13.11
C ALA A 132 3.69 17.12 13.43
N TRP A 133 4.21 17.96 12.54
CA TRP A 133 5.57 18.51 12.64
C TRP A 133 5.59 19.93 13.25
N PRO A 134 6.63 20.29 14.05
CA PRO A 134 6.74 21.61 14.68
C PRO A 134 7.25 22.70 13.73
N SER A 135 7.95 22.30 12.67
CA SER A 135 8.54 23.19 11.67
C SER A 135 8.94 22.39 10.44
N LEU A 136 9.00 23.06 9.29
CA LEU A 136 9.44 22.43 8.05
C LEU A 136 10.25 23.43 7.21
N VAL A 137 11.38 22.96 6.69
CA VAL A 137 12.17 23.69 5.69
C VAL A 137 12.41 22.75 4.51
N MET A 138 11.71 22.99 3.40
CA MET A 138 11.78 22.17 2.19
C MET A 138 11.73 23.03 0.92
N ALA A 139 11.94 22.38 -0.23
CA ALA A 139 11.81 22.98 -1.55
C ALA A 139 12.60 24.30 -1.70
N GLN A 140 13.87 24.28 -1.30
CA GLN A 140 14.77 25.45 -1.34
C GLN A 140 14.23 26.65 -0.54
N GLY A 141 13.51 26.39 0.55
CA GLY A 141 12.96 27.40 1.46
C GLY A 141 11.61 27.97 1.03
N LYS A 142 10.98 27.47 -0.04
CA LYS A 142 9.60 27.82 -0.41
C LYS A 142 8.62 27.47 0.71
N TYR A 143 8.83 26.31 1.33
CA TYR A 143 8.18 25.92 2.57
C TYR A 143 9.19 26.14 3.67
N ASN A 144 9.01 27.23 4.40
CA ASN A 144 9.78 27.56 5.58
C ASN A 144 8.79 28.10 6.60
N TYR A 145 8.27 27.20 7.43
CA TYR A 145 7.38 27.58 8.50
C TYR A 145 7.91 27.10 9.83
N ARG A 146 7.52 27.85 10.86
CA ARG A 146 7.63 27.45 12.25
C ARG A 146 6.24 27.58 12.86
N SER A 147 5.75 26.48 13.43
CA SER A 147 4.41 26.44 14.00
C SER A 147 4.34 27.32 15.24
N ARG A 148 3.36 28.24 15.28
CA ARG A 148 3.09 29.07 16.48
C ARG A 148 2.62 28.20 17.63
N TRP A 149 1.88 27.14 17.32
CA TRP A 149 1.48 26.13 18.30
C TRP A 149 2.70 25.44 18.91
N ALA A 150 3.67 25.03 18.12
CA ALA A 150 4.90 24.40 18.62
C ALA A 150 5.77 25.34 19.47
N GLU A 151 5.76 26.64 19.18
CA GLU A 151 6.41 27.65 20.03
C GLU A 151 5.73 27.81 21.39
N ARG A 152 4.39 27.72 21.42
CA ARG A 152 3.59 27.88 22.64
C ARG A 152 3.53 26.61 23.48
N HIS A 153 3.50 25.46 22.82
CA HIS A 153 3.44 24.13 23.42
C HIS A 153 4.65 23.26 23.03
N PRO A 154 5.89 23.68 23.36
CA PRO A 154 7.08 22.90 23.03
C PRO A 154 7.11 21.53 23.73
N GLU A 155 6.37 21.35 24.82
CA GLU A 155 6.19 20.08 25.51
C GLU A 155 5.59 18.99 24.61
N MET A 156 4.78 19.36 23.61
CA MET A 156 4.20 18.42 22.64
C MET A 156 5.24 17.75 21.75
N TYR A 157 6.39 18.39 21.52
CA TYR A 157 7.37 17.95 20.52
C TYR A 157 8.69 17.49 21.15
N LYS A 158 8.88 17.74 22.45
CA LYS A 158 10.15 17.51 23.17
C LYS A 158 10.62 16.06 23.13
N LYS A 159 9.70 15.10 23.19
CA LYS A 159 10.05 13.68 23.34
C LYS A 159 10.43 13.01 22.02
N TYR A 160 9.67 13.28 20.96
CA TYR A 160 9.78 12.54 19.70
C TYR A 160 10.17 13.41 18.50
N GLY A 161 10.20 14.73 18.63
CA GLY A 161 10.36 15.67 17.51
C GLY A 161 9.13 15.81 16.61
N VAL A 162 8.08 15.05 16.92
CA VAL A 162 6.73 15.10 16.35
C VAL A 162 5.73 15.15 17.50
N ALA A 163 4.44 15.37 17.22
CA ALA A 163 3.42 15.45 18.25
C ALA A 163 3.38 14.18 19.13
N ASP A 164 3.65 14.33 20.42
CA ASP A 164 3.61 13.26 21.41
C ASP A 164 2.15 12.96 21.81
N PRO A 165 1.61 11.78 21.47
CA PRO A 165 0.23 11.43 21.77
C PRO A 165 -0.02 11.25 23.28
N LEU A 166 1.03 11.02 24.08
CA LEU A 166 0.95 10.88 25.53
C LEU A 166 0.99 12.23 26.26
N CYS A 167 1.36 13.30 25.56
CA CYS A 167 1.55 14.60 26.18
C CYS A 167 0.27 15.13 26.84
N ARG A 168 0.48 15.92 27.90
CA ARG A 168 -0.54 16.63 28.65
C ARG A 168 -0.14 18.10 28.64
N LEU A 169 -0.95 18.91 27.98
CA LEU A 169 -0.64 20.29 27.65
C LEU A 169 -0.44 21.13 28.92
N GLU A 170 0.54 22.03 28.87
CA GLU A 170 0.74 23.02 29.92
C GLU A 170 -0.36 24.08 29.90
N LYS A 171 -0.48 24.83 31.00
CA LYS A 171 -1.45 25.93 31.08
C LYS A 171 -1.03 27.02 30.11
N ASP A 172 -1.97 27.52 29.33
CA ASP A 172 -1.77 28.64 28.43
C ASP A 172 -2.89 29.68 28.55
N LYS A 173 -2.55 30.95 28.35
CA LYS A 173 -3.46 32.09 28.43
C LYS A 173 -4.01 32.51 27.06
N TYR A 174 -3.52 31.95 25.95
CA TYR A 174 -4.05 32.26 24.62
C TYR A 174 -5.54 31.90 24.53
N ALA A 175 -6.34 32.76 23.91
CA ALA A 175 -7.76 32.49 23.75
C ALA A 175 -7.99 31.56 22.56
N TYR A 176 -8.50 30.36 22.82
CA TYR A 176 -8.88 29.41 21.79
C TYR A 176 -10.39 29.39 21.60
N ALA A 177 -10.89 29.00 20.42
CA ALA A 177 -12.32 28.87 20.16
C ALA A 177 -13.04 28.00 21.20
N SER A 178 -12.40 26.90 21.60
CA SER A 178 -12.92 25.95 22.59
C SER A 178 -12.49 26.26 24.04
N PHE A 179 -11.51 27.15 24.23
CA PHE A 179 -11.01 27.58 25.53
C PHE A 179 -10.81 29.11 25.55
N PRO A 180 -11.91 29.91 25.53
CA PRO A 180 -11.84 31.35 25.34
C PRO A 180 -11.15 32.12 26.48
N LYS A 181 -10.93 31.46 27.63
CA LYS A 181 -10.22 32.02 28.79
C LYS A 181 -8.78 31.49 28.95
N GLY A 182 -8.27 30.76 27.97
CA GLY A 182 -7.01 30.04 28.07
C GLY A 182 -7.18 28.54 28.33
N LEU A 183 -6.18 27.78 27.95
CA LEU A 183 -6.11 26.33 28.13
C LEU A 183 -5.72 26.00 29.59
N PRO A 184 -6.51 25.19 30.32
CA PRO A 184 -6.10 24.69 31.63
C PRO A 184 -4.97 23.66 31.50
N ALA A 185 -4.15 23.53 32.54
CA ALA A 185 -3.10 22.52 32.56
C ALA A 185 -3.67 21.10 32.50
N ARG A 186 -2.88 20.19 31.95
CA ARG A 186 -3.10 18.73 31.90
C ARG A 186 -4.22 18.25 30.96
N VAL A 187 -4.70 19.09 30.05
CA VAL A 187 -5.61 18.67 28.96
C VAL A 187 -4.86 17.75 27.99
N SER A 188 -5.48 16.67 27.52
CA SER A 188 -4.87 15.87 26.43
C SER A 188 -4.93 16.63 25.11
N PHE A 189 -3.94 16.41 24.25
CA PHE A 189 -3.95 17.07 22.96
C PHE A 189 -5.14 16.66 22.08
N GLY A 190 -5.59 15.39 22.14
CA GLY A 190 -6.78 14.94 21.42
C GLY A 190 -8.06 15.68 21.85
N GLU A 191 -8.23 15.94 23.15
CA GLU A 191 -9.39 16.69 23.66
C GLU A 191 -9.35 18.14 23.18
N PHE A 192 -8.18 18.79 23.27
CA PHE A 192 -7.99 20.15 22.78
C PHE A 192 -8.22 20.23 21.27
N PHE A 193 -7.50 19.42 20.50
CA PHE A 193 -7.52 19.45 19.04
C PHE A 193 -8.90 19.09 18.52
N GLY A 194 -9.56 18.07 19.08
CA GLY A 194 -10.91 17.68 18.68
C GLY A 194 -11.91 18.84 18.85
N LYS A 195 -11.91 19.51 20.00
CA LYS A 195 -12.80 20.66 20.24
C LYS A 195 -12.48 21.85 19.33
N GLN A 196 -11.21 22.13 19.08
CA GLN A 196 -10.78 23.15 18.12
C GLN A 196 -11.22 22.81 16.69
N TRP A 197 -10.99 21.57 16.26
CA TRP A 197 -11.40 21.06 14.95
C TRP A 197 -12.90 21.20 14.76
N ALA A 198 -13.71 20.85 15.75
CA ALA A 198 -15.16 21.00 15.68
C ALA A 198 -15.59 22.47 15.47
N ALA A 199 -14.89 23.42 16.09
CA ALA A 199 -15.15 24.84 15.88
C ALA A 199 -14.75 25.29 14.46
N VAL A 200 -13.52 24.99 14.04
CA VAL A 200 -13.00 25.36 12.71
C VAL A 200 -13.83 24.73 11.59
N SER A 201 -14.10 23.44 11.68
CA SER A 201 -14.91 22.70 10.71
C SER A 201 -16.31 23.32 10.54
N ARG A 202 -16.98 23.65 11.64
CA ARG A 202 -18.31 24.31 11.59
C ARG A 202 -18.23 25.70 10.98
N ASP A 203 -17.27 26.51 11.41
CA ASP A 203 -17.24 27.93 11.05
C ASP A 203 -16.75 28.15 9.61
N LEU A 204 -15.86 27.28 9.12
CA LEU A 204 -15.34 27.28 7.73
C LEU A 204 -16.13 26.40 6.77
N GLY A 205 -16.93 25.46 7.27
CA GLY A 205 -17.64 24.48 6.45
C GLY A 205 -16.78 23.31 5.94
N LEU A 206 -15.56 23.14 6.47
CA LEU A 206 -14.72 21.97 6.16
C LEU A 206 -15.36 20.70 6.74
N ASN A 207 -15.52 19.65 5.95
CA ASN A 207 -16.23 18.43 6.37
C ASN A 207 -15.37 17.16 6.30
N LEU A 208 -14.05 17.32 6.19
CA LEU A 208 -13.08 16.24 6.18
C LEU A 208 -11.77 16.71 6.82
N MET A 209 -11.19 15.88 7.68
CA MET A 209 -9.82 16.01 8.19
C MET A 209 -9.00 14.81 7.75
N LEU A 210 -7.85 15.07 7.16
CA LEU A 210 -6.82 14.08 6.88
C LEU A 210 -5.64 14.31 7.82
N PHE A 211 -5.44 13.37 8.75
CA PHE A 211 -4.23 13.32 9.54
C PHE A 211 -3.13 12.65 8.72
N TRP A 212 -2.26 13.46 8.13
CA TRP A 212 -1.13 13.05 7.30
C TRP A 212 0.04 12.58 8.18
N ASP A 213 1.24 12.46 7.63
CA ASP A 213 2.49 12.06 8.30
C ASP A 213 2.59 12.38 9.81
N SER A 214 3.11 11.39 10.54
CA SER A 214 3.49 11.51 11.96
C SER A 214 2.35 11.65 12.97
N TRP A 215 1.09 11.39 12.57
CA TRP A 215 -0.05 11.31 13.50
C TRP A 215 -0.34 9.89 14.00
N ALA A 216 -0.50 8.94 13.08
CA ALA A 216 -0.72 7.53 13.42
C ALA A 216 0.61 6.80 13.61
N THR A 217 1.54 6.99 12.68
CA THR A 217 2.89 6.42 12.71
C THR A 217 3.89 7.53 13.00
N LEU A 218 4.39 7.62 14.23
CA LEU A 218 5.22 8.73 14.71
C LEU A 218 6.58 8.84 13.98
N ARG A 219 6.96 7.79 13.27
CA ARG A 219 8.04 7.78 12.27
C ARG A 219 7.47 7.29 10.93
N CYS A 220 7.94 7.87 9.83
CA CYS A 220 7.53 7.49 8.47
C CYS A 220 8.74 7.02 7.66
N TYR A 221 8.49 6.37 6.52
CA TYR A 221 9.46 6.08 5.45
C TYR A 221 10.57 5.07 5.76
N ASN A 222 10.52 4.40 6.90
CA ASN A 222 11.47 3.35 7.24
C ASN A 222 10.90 2.42 8.30
N ARG A 223 11.64 1.34 8.55
CA ARG A 223 11.35 0.39 9.63
C ARG A 223 11.98 0.85 10.95
N VAL A 224 11.65 2.06 11.40
CA VAL A 224 12.07 2.66 12.67
C VAL A 224 10.84 3.21 13.38
N GLY A 225 10.83 3.10 14.70
CA GLY A 225 9.76 3.60 15.55
C GLY A 225 10.25 4.63 16.55
N VAL A 226 9.40 4.97 17.51
CA VAL A 226 9.71 5.92 18.59
C VAL A 226 10.88 5.51 19.48
N PHE A 227 11.20 4.21 19.54
CA PHE A 227 12.31 3.65 20.33
C PHE A 227 13.53 3.28 19.48
N GLY A 228 13.54 3.67 18.20
CA GLY A 228 14.59 3.31 17.24
C GLY A 228 14.19 2.08 16.41
N GLU A 229 15.17 1.25 16.06
CA GLU A 229 14.99 0.12 15.13
C GLU A 229 14.30 -1.11 15.75
N LYS A 230 13.89 -0.99 17.01
CA LYS A 230 13.20 -1.99 17.82
C LYS A 230 12.17 -1.27 18.68
N ALA A 231 11.09 -1.96 19.06
CA ALA A 231 10.19 -1.47 20.09
C ALA A 231 10.84 -1.50 21.49
N SER A 232 10.20 -0.86 22.47
CA SER A 232 10.63 -0.96 23.87
C SER A 232 10.55 -2.41 24.34
N ALA A 233 11.50 -2.84 25.16
CA ALA A 233 11.44 -4.13 25.82
C ALA A 233 10.30 -4.22 26.84
N ASP A 234 9.78 -3.09 27.33
CA ASP A 234 8.57 -3.05 28.17
C ASP A 234 7.32 -2.97 27.27
N PRO A 235 6.50 -4.04 27.19
CA PRO A 235 5.30 -4.06 26.35
C PRO A 235 4.28 -2.99 26.76
N ARG A 236 4.28 -2.53 28.02
CA ARG A 236 3.35 -1.50 28.50
C ARG A 236 3.64 -0.14 27.89
N GLU A 237 4.91 0.18 27.63
CA GLU A 237 5.28 1.43 26.98
C GLU A 237 4.79 1.47 25.54
N ASN A 238 4.98 0.36 24.81
CA ASN A 238 4.50 0.22 23.43
C ASN A 238 2.97 0.34 23.37
N LYS A 239 2.26 -0.38 24.25
CA LYS A 239 0.80 -0.31 24.33
C LYS A 239 0.29 1.08 24.68
N ALA A 240 0.94 1.79 25.60
CA ALA A 240 0.54 3.14 25.98
C ALA A 240 0.57 4.12 24.79
N ILE A 241 1.55 3.99 23.89
CA ILE A 241 1.64 4.82 22.68
C ILE A 241 0.49 4.50 21.73
N SER A 242 0.27 3.22 21.42
CA SER A 242 -0.86 2.79 20.57
C SER A 242 -2.20 3.27 21.11
N ASP A 243 -2.47 3.05 22.40
CA ASP A 243 -3.72 3.46 23.05
C ASP A 243 -3.91 4.99 23.03
N ALA A 244 -2.82 5.75 23.15
CA ALA A 244 -2.87 7.21 23.09
C ALA A 244 -3.18 7.73 21.69
N ILE A 245 -2.65 7.09 20.65
CA ILE A 245 -2.98 7.39 19.24
C ILE A 245 -4.46 7.09 18.99
N ILE A 246 -4.95 5.90 19.36
CA ILE A 246 -6.37 5.54 19.20
C ILE A 246 -7.27 6.53 19.93
N ARG A 247 -6.91 6.89 21.17
CA ARG A 247 -7.65 7.89 21.94
C ARG A 247 -7.66 9.26 21.26
N PHE A 248 -6.56 9.69 20.66
CA PHE A 248 -6.50 10.96 19.92
C PHE A 248 -7.54 10.98 18.79
N PHE A 249 -7.55 9.98 17.91
CA PHE A 249 -8.56 9.88 16.84
C PHE A 249 -9.99 9.81 17.39
N SER A 250 -10.20 9.08 18.48
CA SER A 250 -11.50 8.98 19.16
C SER A 250 -12.00 10.33 19.70
N GLU A 251 -11.13 11.11 20.34
CA GLU A 251 -11.45 12.44 20.85
C GLU A 251 -11.80 13.41 19.70
N VAL A 252 -11.07 13.33 18.59
CA VAL A 252 -11.34 14.15 17.39
C VAL A 252 -12.66 13.79 16.74
N LYS A 253 -12.93 12.49 16.52
CA LYS A 253 -14.18 12.04 15.90
C LYS A 253 -15.40 12.35 16.78
N LYS A 254 -15.29 12.19 18.10
CA LYS A 254 -16.37 12.53 19.05
C LYS A 254 -16.72 14.01 19.02
N ALA A 255 -15.74 14.90 18.84
CA ALA A 255 -15.98 16.33 18.80
C ALA A 255 -16.73 16.79 17.53
N ASN A 256 -16.54 16.08 16.40
CA ASN A 256 -17.35 16.30 15.20
C ASN A 256 -17.66 14.97 14.47
N PRO A 257 -18.74 14.28 14.85
CA PRO A 257 -19.08 12.98 14.27
C PRO A 257 -19.45 13.01 12.78
N GLN A 258 -19.86 14.19 12.27
CA GLN A 258 -20.33 14.35 10.90
C GLN A 258 -19.19 14.56 9.90
N ALA A 259 -18.06 15.11 10.34
CA ALA A 259 -16.87 15.24 9.50
C ALA A 259 -16.23 13.87 9.28
N LEU A 260 -15.72 13.65 8.06
CA LEU A 260 -14.90 12.49 7.76
C LEU A 260 -13.53 12.63 8.41
N LEU A 261 -13.02 11.54 8.97
CA LEU A 261 -11.70 11.48 9.58
C LEU A 261 -10.84 10.41 8.89
N PHE A 262 -9.79 10.85 8.21
CA PHE A 262 -8.87 9.96 7.50
C PHE A 262 -7.56 9.85 8.26
N GLY A 263 -7.08 8.61 8.41
CA GLY A 263 -5.71 8.32 8.83
C GLY A 263 -4.81 8.05 7.63
N TYR A 264 -3.50 8.19 7.85
CA TYR A 264 -2.49 8.06 6.83
C TYR A 264 -1.32 7.22 7.35
N SER A 265 -0.80 6.38 6.46
CA SER A 265 0.15 5.31 6.76
C SER A 265 1.62 5.78 6.71
N SER A 266 2.57 4.98 7.23
CA SER A 266 4.01 5.30 7.22
C SER A 266 4.73 5.12 5.88
N GLY A 267 4.13 4.37 4.94
CA GLY A 267 4.69 4.05 3.63
C GLY A 267 5.76 2.94 3.60
N ALA A 268 6.15 2.38 4.75
CA ALA A 268 7.28 1.46 4.86
C ALA A 268 6.90 -0.02 5.00
N SER A 269 6.30 -0.41 6.14
CA SER A 269 5.87 -1.79 6.40
C SER A 269 4.67 -1.80 7.33
N ALA A 270 3.60 -2.49 6.94
CA ALA A 270 2.36 -2.63 7.69
C ALA A 270 2.60 -3.48 8.95
N VAL A 271 3.48 -4.47 8.84
CA VAL A 271 3.95 -5.24 9.99
C VAL A 271 4.82 -4.37 10.90
N GLY A 272 5.72 -3.58 10.30
CA GLY A 272 6.61 -2.64 10.99
C GLY A 272 5.87 -1.56 11.78
N GLU A 273 4.73 -1.08 11.27
CA GLU A 273 3.86 -0.14 11.98
C GLU A 273 3.43 -0.67 13.35
N TYR A 274 2.98 -1.92 13.40
CA TYR A 274 2.55 -2.52 14.65
C TYR A 274 3.72 -2.97 15.53
N ARG A 275 4.74 -3.58 14.93
CA ARG A 275 5.84 -4.21 15.66
C ARG A 275 6.90 -3.24 16.15
N ILE A 276 7.18 -2.17 15.42
CA ILE A 276 8.28 -1.25 15.72
C ILE A 276 7.76 0.18 15.94
N ASN A 277 6.83 0.65 15.12
CA ASN A 277 6.22 1.98 15.29
C ASN A 277 5.22 2.04 16.46
N THR A 278 4.86 0.89 17.03
CA THR A 278 3.92 0.75 18.15
C THR A 278 2.50 1.24 17.83
N PHE A 279 2.10 1.18 16.56
CA PHE A 279 0.80 1.62 16.08
C PHE A 279 -0.08 0.43 15.66
N ASP A 280 -1.20 0.23 16.34
CA ASP A 280 -2.17 -0.83 16.02
C ASP A 280 -3.30 -0.33 15.11
N LEU A 281 -3.10 -0.43 13.79
CA LEU A 281 -4.12 -0.04 12.80
C LEU A 281 -5.43 -0.83 12.98
N GLU A 282 -5.35 -2.14 13.24
CA GLU A 282 -6.55 -2.97 13.43
C GLU A 282 -7.35 -2.49 14.66
N GLY A 283 -6.64 -2.15 15.74
CA GLY A 283 -7.23 -1.53 16.94
C GLY A 283 -7.90 -0.19 16.65
N LEU A 284 -7.21 0.72 15.93
CA LEU A 284 -7.76 2.03 15.55
C LEU A 284 -9.02 1.90 14.69
N VAL A 285 -8.98 1.03 13.69
CA VAL A 285 -10.15 0.79 12.83
C VAL A 285 -11.28 0.22 13.69
N ALA A 286 -11.04 -0.79 14.51
CA ALA A 286 -12.08 -1.43 15.31
C ALA A 286 -12.74 -0.49 16.34
N ASP A 287 -12.02 0.52 16.85
CA ASP A 287 -12.57 1.56 17.74
C ASP A 287 -13.69 2.39 17.07
N GLY A 288 -13.74 2.42 15.73
CA GLY A 288 -14.81 3.10 14.98
C GLY A 288 -14.58 4.59 14.76
N SER A 289 -13.41 5.11 15.15
CA SER A 289 -13.15 6.56 15.17
C SER A 289 -12.61 7.13 13.86
N ILE A 290 -12.17 6.29 12.92
CA ILE A 290 -11.74 6.72 11.58
C ILE A 290 -12.71 6.25 10.49
N ASP A 291 -12.91 7.07 9.47
CA ASP A 291 -13.77 6.79 8.32
C ASP A 291 -13.02 6.19 7.13
N ALA A 292 -11.73 6.51 7.00
CA ALA A 292 -10.86 5.88 6.01
C ALA A 292 -9.40 5.82 6.46
N TRP A 293 -8.66 4.92 5.82
CA TRP A 293 -7.22 4.78 5.92
C TRP A 293 -6.60 4.90 4.53
N ILE A 294 -5.56 5.71 4.41
CA ILE A 294 -4.83 5.94 3.16
C ILE A 294 -3.44 5.33 3.25
N ASP A 295 -3.14 4.45 2.30
CA ASP A 295 -1.80 3.91 2.12
C ASP A 295 -0.93 4.82 1.28
N GLN A 296 0.28 5.03 1.77
CA GLN A 296 1.27 5.87 1.15
C GLN A 296 1.97 5.13 0.00
N THR A 297 1.38 5.26 -1.19
CA THR A 297 1.83 4.53 -2.39
C THR A 297 2.55 5.40 -3.43
N TRP A 298 3.70 5.98 -3.05
CA TRP A 298 4.58 6.80 -3.91
C TRP A 298 5.70 6.04 -4.62
N GLY A 299 5.44 4.83 -5.13
CA GLY A 299 6.47 3.90 -5.60
C GLY A 299 7.44 4.49 -6.62
N GLY A 300 6.96 5.39 -7.48
CA GLY A 300 7.79 6.12 -8.44
C GLY A 300 8.68 7.17 -7.81
N ALA A 301 8.19 7.95 -6.86
CA ALA A 301 9.02 8.89 -6.12
C ALA A 301 10.18 8.15 -5.42
N TRP A 302 9.84 7.11 -4.68
CA TRP A 302 10.82 6.35 -3.91
C TRP A 302 11.85 5.66 -4.80
N ASN A 303 11.40 4.89 -5.79
CA ASN A 303 12.29 4.05 -6.57
C ASN A 303 13.03 4.84 -7.66
N ASP A 304 12.34 5.72 -8.38
CA ASP A 304 12.88 6.36 -9.58
C ASP A 304 13.54 7.72 -9.31
N PHE A 305 13.16 8.42 -8.23
CA PHE A 305 13.76 9.72 -7.87
C PHE A 305 14.70 9.65 -6.67
N TRP A 306 14.38 8.85 -5.66
CA TRP A 306 15.16 8.77 -4.41
C TRP A 306 16.03 7.52 -4.27
N GLY A 307 15.83 6.52 -5.12
CA GLY A 307 16.56 5.25 -5.05
C GLY A 307 16.31 4.49 -3.74
N MET A 308 15.13 4.63 -3.13
CA MET A 308 14.72 3.89 -1.93
C MET A 308 13.96 2.62 -2.32
N GLU A 309 14.68 1.53 -2.60
CA GLU A 309 14.07 0.35 -3.23
C GLU A 309 13.03 -0.37 -2.34
N ARG A 310 13.15 -0.27 -1.00
CA ARG A 310 12.15 -0.84 -0.04
C ARG A 310 10.84 -0.07 0.04
N LEU A 311 10.78 1.12 -0.54
CA LEU A 311 9.54 1.90 -0.65
C LEU A 311 9.01 1.91 -2.10
N GLY A 312 9.66 1.15 -2.98
CA GLY A 312 9.34 1.06 -4.39
C GLY A 312 8.05 0.30 -4.69
N TRP A 313 7.80 0.12 -5.98
CA TRP A 313 6.52 -0.34 -6.53
C TRP A 313 5.97 -1.64 -5.92
N THR A 314 6.77 -2.70 -5.83
CA THR A 314 6.28 -3.99 -5.32
C THR A 314 6.14 -4.04 -3.80
N PHE A 315 6.98 -3.31 -3.07
CA PHE A 315 6.86 -3.19 -1.61
C PHE A 315 5.56 -2.51 -1.22
N GLN A 316 5.22 -1.42 -1.91
CA GLN A 316 3.96 -0.72 -1.67
C GLN A 316 2.74 -1.56 -2.06
N MET A 317 2.85 -2.40 -3.08
CA MET A 317 1.79 -3.36 -3.40
C MET A 317 1.55 -4.33 -2.25
N ALA A 318 2.62 -4.91 -1.69
CA ALA A 318 2.52 -5.84 -0.56
C ALA A 318 2.01 -5.14 0.71
N TYR A 319 2.45 -3.90 0.94
CA TYR A 319 2.01 -3.04 2.02
C TYR A 319 0.50 -2.79 1.97
N VAL A 320 -0.05 -2.43 0.80
CA VAL A 320 -1.48 -2.24 0.59
C VAL A 320 -2.26 -3.52 0.90
N GLN A 321 -1.77 -4.67 0.45
CA GLN A 321 -2.42 -5.95 0.73
C GLN A 321 -2.49 -6.22 2.24
N GLN A 322 -1.42 -5.94 3.00
CA GLN A 322 -1.42 -6.18 4.43
C GLN A 322 -2.42 -5.28 5.17
N HIS A 323 -2.50 -3.99 4.85
CA HIS A 323 -3.52 -3.12 5.44
C HIS A 323 -4.94 -3.52 5.04
N ALA A 324 -5.15 -3.99 3.80
CA ALA A 324 -6.47 -4.46 3.36
C ALA A 324 -7.03 -5.55 4.28
N GLN A 325 -6.24 -6.55 4.68
CA GLN A 325 -6.74 -7.62 5.57
C GLN A 325 -6.95 -7.14 7.02
N MET A 326 -6.12 -6.21 7.51
CA MET A 326 -6.28 -5.64 8.86
C MET A 326 -7.58 -4.83 8.93
N ILE A 327 -7.82 -3.98 7.93
CA ILE A 327 -9.03 -3.16 7.81
C ILE A 327 -10.26 -4.06 7.63
N ALA A 328 -10.20 -5.06 6.74
CA ALA A 328 -11.30 -5.99 6.52
C ALA A 328 -11.69 -6.72 7.81
N ARG A 329 -10.70 -7.17 8.61
CA ARG A 329 -10.96 -7.81 9.90
C ARG A 329 -11.59 -6.85 10.89
N ALA A 330 -11.02 -5.67 11.07
CA ALA A 330 -11.55 -4.68 12.00
C ALA A 330 -12.97 -4.24 11.63
N ASN A 331 -13.28 -4.14 10.34
CA ASN A 331 -14.62 -3.80 9.83
C ASN A 331 -15.70 -4.82 10.23
N THR A 332 -15.35 -6.08 10.51
CA THR A 332 -16.32 -7.07 11.05
C THR A 332 -16.88 -6.70 12.42
N ARG A 333 -16.25 -5.73 13.12
CA ARG A 333 -16.67 -5.24 14.44
C ARG A 333 -17.38 -3.88 14.40
N ARG A 334 -17.60 -3.33 13.19
CA ARG A 334 -18.12 -1.97 13.01
C ARG A 334 -19.50 -1.97 12.35
N GLN A 335 -20.28 -0.93 12.65
CA GLN A 335 -21.53 -0.64 11.94
C GLN A 335 -21.27 0.10 10.63
N LEU A 336 -20.39 1.10 10.67
CA LEU A 336 -19.93 1.85 9.50
C LEU A 336 -18.50 1.43 9.18
N PRO A 337 -18.24 0.82 8.01
CA PRO A 337 -16.91 0.34 7.67
C PRO A 337 -15.93 1.51 7.48
N CYS A 338 -14.69 1.31 7.93
CA CYS A 338 -13.56 2.12 7.51
C CYS A 338 -13.24 1.79 6.06
N ARG A 339 -13.11 2.82 5.24
CA ARG A 339 -12.69 2.68 3.84
C ARG A 339 -11.18 2.60 3.71
N HIS A 340 -10.69 1.99 2.63
CA HIS A 340 -9.27 1.82 2.35
C HIS A 340 -8.90 2.49 1.03
N TYR A 341 -7.94 3.41 1.02
CA TYR A 341 -7.56 4.14 -0.18
C TYR A 341 -6.07 3.99 -0.49
N THR A 342 -5.75 4.04 -1.78
CA THR A 342 -4.38 4.11 -2.28
C THR A 342 -4.10 5.49 -2.86
N ILE A 343 -2.83 5.88 -2.96
CA ILE A 343 -2.41 7.13 -3.58
C ILE A 343 -2.06 6.93 -5.06
N ALA A 344 -2.63 7.76 -5.92
CA ALA A 344 -2.10 8.00 -7.26
C ALA A 344 -1.03 9.09 -7.17
N GLY A 345 0.24 8.68 -7.04
CA GLY A 345 1.39 9.56 -6.89
C GLY A 345 1.84 10.13 -8.23
N VAL A 346 1.14 11.15 -8.73
CA VAL A 346 1.30 11.69 -10.10
C VAL A 346 2.50 12.62 -10.23
N LEU A 347 2.63 13.56 -9.31
CA LEU A 347 3.72 14.50 -9.12
C LEU A 347 3.62 15.01 -7.68
N ASP A 348 4.60 15.78 -7.21
CA ASP A 348 4.54 16.36 -5.88
C ASP A 348 4.52 17.88 -5.87
N ALA A 349 3.69 18.47 -5.01
CA ALA A 349 3.54 19.92 -4.90
C ALA A 349 4.71 20.59 -4.13
N TYR A 350 5.59 19.79 -3.54
CA TYR A 350 6.69 20.19 -2.66
C TYR A 350 8.03 19.71 -3.21
N GLU A 351 8.04 18.50 -3.76
CA GLU A 351 9.23 17.78 -4.13
C GLU A 351 9.40 17.75 -5.66
N PRO A 352 10.63 17.59 -6.17
CA PRO A 352 10.91 17.85 -7.58
C PRO A 352 10.42 16.74 -8.53
N TRP A 353 9.75 15.69 -8.04
CA TRP A 353 9.39 14.56 -8.89
C TRP A 353 8.10 14.76 -9.68
N ASP A 354 8.16 14.22 -10.89
CA ASP A 354 7.13 14.32 -11.92
C ASP A 354 6.93 12.93 -12.55
N VAL A 355 6.23 12.06 -11.82
CA VAL A 355 6.09 10.64 -12.16
C VAL A 355 5.25 10.46 -13.43
N ILE A 356 4.19 11.25 -13.59
CA ILE A 356 3.28 11.19 -14.73
C ILE A 356 3.96 11.52 -16.06
N HIS A 357 4.97 12.39 -16.07
CA HIS A 357 5.72 12.71 -17.28
C HIS A 357 7.01 11.88 -17.43
N THR A 358 7.64 11.47 -16.33
CA THR A 358 8.93 10.76 -16.36
C THR A 358 8.78 9.26 -16.58
N VAL A 359 7.85 8.61 -15.86
CA VAL A 359 7.62 7.16 -15.92
C VAL A 359 6.11 6.82 -16.00
N PRO A 360 5.38 7.35 -17.00
CA PRO A 360 3.91 7.23 -17.10
C PRO A 360 3.40 5.79 -17.10
N GLN A 361 4.15 4.85 -17.69
CA GLN A 361 3.73 3.45 -17.74
C GLN A 361 3.90 2.74 -16.40
N LYS A 362 4.92 3.10 -15.60
CA LYS A 362 5.05 2.61 -14.21
C LYS A 362 3.93 3.18 -13.32
N LEU A 363 3.60 4.46 -13.51
CA LEU A 363 2.44 5.06 -12.84
C LEU A 363 1.15 4.31 -13.21
N ARG A 364 0.89 4.07 -14.49
CA ARG A 364 -0.28 3.29 -14.93
C ARG A 364 -0.30 1.89 -14.32
N TRP A 365 0.86 1.22 -14.26
CA TRP A 365 0.97 -0.09 -13.60
C TRP A 365 0.52 0.01 -12.15
N SER A 366 0.99 1.01 -11.42
CA SER A 366 0.65 1.20 -10.01
C SER A 366 -0.84 1.46 -9.79
N LEU A 367 -1.48 2.25 -10.66
CA LEU A 367 -2.92 2.51 -10.59
C LEU A 367 -3.73 1.22 -10.75
N TRP A 368 -3.33 0.35 -11.69
CA TRP A 368 -3.94 -0.96 -11.86
C TRP A 368 -3.62 -1.91 -10.72
N ALA A 369 -2.34 -2.08 -10.38
CA ALA A 369 -1.87 -3.02 -9.37
C ALA A 369 -2.46 -2.71 -7.98
N TYR A 370 -2.38 -1.45 -7.54
CA TYR A 370 -2.81 -1.05 -6.20
C TYR A 370 -4.33 -1.06 -6.07
N SER A 371 -5.09 -0.74 -7.14
CA SER A 371 -6.56 -0.85 -7.10
C SER A 371 -7.07 -2.28 -6.95
N HIS A 372 -6.23 -3.27 -7.26
CA HIS A 372 -6.56 -4.70 -7.16
C HIS A 372 -5.79 -5.40 -6.02
N ALA A 373 -4.90 -4.71 -5.30
CA ALA A 373 -4.12 -5.23 -4.19
C ALA A 373 -5.00 -5.30 -2.93
N GLY A 374 -5.42 -6.50 -2.53
CA GLY A 374 -6.54 -6.63 -1.60
C GLY A 374 -6.44 -7.81 -0.64
N ALA A 375 -7.56 -8.05 0.05
CA ALA A 375 -7.71 -9.11 1.04
C ALA A 375 -8.62 -10.22 0.53
N LEU A 376 -8.15 -11.47 0.63
CA LEU A 376 -8.98 -12.65 0.50
C LEU A 376 -9.65 -12.94 1.85
N THR A 377 -10.96 -12.70 1.93
CA THR A 377 -11.77 -12.90 3.14
C THR A 377 -12.73 -14.10 2.97
N PRO A 378 -13.33 -14.62 4.06
CA PRO A 378 -14.38 -15.64 3.96
C PRO A 378 -15.56 -15.22 3.06
N ASP A 379 -15.86 -13.92 3.01
CA ASP A 379 -16.95 -13.35 2.21
C ASP A 379 -16.51 -13.01 0.76
N GLY A 380 -15.30 -13.40 0.38
CA GLY A 380 -14.73 -13.13 -0.94
C GLY A 380 -13.62 -12.08 -0.93
N TYR A 381 -13.22 -11.66 -2.12
CA TYR A 381 -12.09 -10.75 -2.30
C TYR A 381 -12.50 -9.28 -2.09
N LYS A 382 -11.68 -8.53 -1.36
CA LYS A 382 -11.90 -7.11 -1.06
C LYS A 382 -10.71 -6.28 -1.55
N CYS A 383 -10.95 -5.47 -2.58
CA CYS A 383 -10.02 -4.43 -3.03
C CYS A 383 -10.11 -3.19 -2.12
N PRO A 384 -9.17 -2.23 -2.21
CA PRO A 384 -9.33 -0.89 -1.65
C PRO A 384 -10.66 -0.27 -2.13
N ASP A 385 -11.19 0.75 -1.50
CA ASP A 385 -12.49 1.38 -1.83
C ASP A 385 -12.38 2.56 -2.81
N GLY A 386 -11.16 3.04 -3.08
CA GLY A 386 -10.97 4.22 -3.92
C GLY A 386 -9.52 4.72 -3.95
N THR A 387 -9.35 5.90 -4.53
CA THR A 387 -8.02 6.48 -4.76
C THR A 387 -7.98 7.95 -4.34
N LEU A 388 -6.86 8.33 -3.75
CA LEU A 388 -6.50 9.71 -3.46
C LEU A 388 -5.40 10.16 -4.43
N ILE A 389 -5.67 11.20 -5.21
CA ILE A 389 -4.73 11.73 -6.21
C ILE A 389 -3.89 12.79 -5.53
N ALA A 390 -2.59 12.55 -5.47
CA ALA A 390 -1.63 13.49 -4.90
C ALA A 390 -0.47 13.68 -5.89
N TRP A 391 -0.19 14.90 -6.38
CA TRP A 391 -0.85 16.19 -6.14
C TRP A 391 -1.54 16.73 -7.39
N ALA A 392 -2.53 17.61 -7.19
CA ALA A 392 -3.18 18.31 -8.29
C ALA A 392 -2.27 19.36 -8.94
N ASN A 393 -1.35 19.96 -8.18
CA ASN A 393 -0.48 21.04 -8.63
C ASN A 393 0.99 20.75 -8.36
N SER A 394 1.87 21.33 -9.17
CA SER A 394 3.33 21.21 -9.05
C SER A 394 3.93 22.18 -8.02
N PRO A 395 5.26 22.13 -7.77
CA PRO A 395 5.95 23.09 -6.90
C PRO A 395 6.01 24.53 -7.44
N SER A 396 5.62 24.74 -8.70
CA SER A 396 5.39 26.07 -9.28
C SER A 396 3.92 26.50 -9.23
N LEU A 397 3.07 25.72 -8.55
CA LEU A 397 1.62 25.87 -8.50
C LEU A 397 0.94 25.70 -9.87
N ALA A 398 1.60 25.06 -10.84
CA ALA A 398 0.94 24.73 -12.10
C ALA A 398 0.00 23.53 -11.88
N LEU A 399 -1.25 23.65 -12.34
CA LEU A 399 -2.19 22.52 -12.39
C LEU A 399 -1.72 21.49 -13.42
N LEU A 400 -2.02 20.21 -13.18
CA LEU A 400 -1.96 19.15 -14.20
C LEU A 400 -2.64 19.60 -15.49
N SER A 401 -2.08 19.24 -16.66
CA SER A 401 -2.67 19.60 -17.96
C SER A 401 -4.00 18.89 -18.19
N SER A 402 -4.85 19.40 -19.09
CA SER A 402 -6.11 18.71 -19.42
C SER A 402 -5.88 17.30 -19.99
N SER A 403 -4.77 17.09 -20.72
CA SER A 403 -4.38 15.75 -21.19
C SER A 403 -4.00 14.82 -20.05
N ASP A 404 -3.28 15.31 -19.04
CA ASP A 404 -2.87 14.52 -17.88
C ASP A 404 -4.10 14.09 -17.07
N VAL A 405 -5.02 15.03 -16.84
CA VAL A 405 -6.27 14.76 -16.13
C VAL A 405 -7.12 13.73 -16.89
N GLN A 406 -7.23 13.86 -18.21
CA GLN A 406 -8.00 12.93 -19.02
C GLN A 406 -7.38 11.53 -19.04
N TRP A 407 -6.05 11.45 -19.14
CA TRP A 407 -5.31 10.19 -19.07
C TRP A 407 -5.46 9.50 -17.72
N LEU A 408 -5.37 10.28 -16.63
CA LEU A 408 -5.52 9.79 -15.27
C LEU A 408 -6.94 9.31 -15.01
N ALA A 409 -7.94 10.10 -15.41
CA ALA A 409 -9.35 9.74 -15.28
C ALA A 409 -9.68 8.43 -15.99
N GLN A 410 -9.24 8.29 -17.25
CA GLN A 410 -9.46 7.07 -18.01
C GLN A 410 -8.80 5.86 -17.33
N THR A 411 -7.53 6.00 -16.93
CA THR A 411 -6.78 4.90 -16.32
C THR A 411 -7.41 4.46 -14.99
N LEU A 412 -7.77 5.42 -14.13
CA LEU A 412 -8.40 5.14 -12.84
C LEU A 412 -9.78 4.52 -13.02
N ASP A 413 -10.61 5.07 -13.91
CA ASP A 413 -11.96 4.58 -14.16
C ASP A 413 -11.95 3.11 -14.60
N GLU A 414 -11.05 2.75 -15.52
CA GLU A 414 -10.94 1.38 -16.01
C GLU A 414 -10.39 0.42 -14.94
N ALA A 415 -9.37 0.84 -14.18
CA ALA A 415 -8.82 0.07 -13.07
C ALA A 415 -9.88 -0.18 -11.98
N ASP A 416 -10.64 0.86 -11.61
CA ASP A 416 -11.71 0.82 -10.62
C ASP A 416 -12.89 -0.04 -11.07
N GLN A 417 -13.26 0.04 -12.35
CA GLN A 417 -14.29 -0.81 -12.94
C GLN A 417 -13.87 -2.28 -12.99
N SER A 418 -12.59 -2.56 -13.23
CA SER A 418 -12.06 -3.92 -13.13
C SER A 418 -12.05 -4.42 -11.69
N ALA A 419 -11.56 -3.61 -10.75
CA ALA A 419 -11.46 -3.97 -9.34
C ALA A 419 -12.83 -4.26 -8.70
N SER A 420 -13.87 -3.51 -9.07
CA SER A 420 -15.24 -3.72 -8.57
C SER A 420 -15.92 -4.99 -9.06
N ARG A 421 -15.43 -5.61 -10.14
CA ARG A 421 -15.98 -6.85 -10.72
C ARG A 421 -15.05 -8.06 -10.56
N ILE A 422 -14.06 -7.94 -9.68
CA ILE A 422 -13.09 -9.00 -9.45
C ILE A 422 -13.79 -10.22 -8.81
N SER A 423 -13.48 -11.41 -9.32
CA SER A 423 -14.08 -12.65 -8.80
C SER A 423 -13.04 -13.74 -8.50
N PHE A 424 -11.82 -13.56 -8.97
CA PHE A 424 -10.72 -14.48 -8.74
C PHE A 424 -9.40 -13.72 -8.79
N VAL A 425 -8.47 -14.13 -7.95
CA VAL A 425 -7.08 -13.65 -7.93
C VAL A 425 -6.18 -14.87 -7.81
N GLY A 426 -5.25 -15.00 -8.75
CA GLY A 426 -4.34 -16.14 -8.79
C GLY A 426 -2.98 -15.84 -8.19
N GLY A 427 -2.17 -16.89 -8.10
CA GLY A 427 -0.82 -16.83 -7.55
C GLY A 427 -0.76 -17.09 -6.04
N ALA A 428 0.26 -16.50 -5.43
CA ALA A 428 0.51 -16.57 -4.00
C ALA A 428 -0.46 -15.69 -3.20
N VAL A 429 -0.74 -16.13 -1.97
CA VAL A 429 -1.44 -15.35 -0.96
C VAL A 429 -0.55 -15.24 0.28
N ALA A 430 -0.27 -14.01 0.67
CA ALA A 430 0.46 -13.70 1.91
C ALA A 430 -0.47 -13.90 3.11
N VAL A 431 -0.10 -14.75 4.06
CA VAL A 431 -0.91 -15.05 5.24
C VAL A 431 -0.31 -14.31 6.44
N TYR A 432 -1.04 -13.29 6.91
CA TYR A 432 -0.71 -12.53 8.11
C TYR A 432 -1.14 -13.28 9.38
N ASN A 433 -0.24 -13.35 10.36
CA ASN A 433 -0.50 -14.00 11.64
C ASN A 433 -0.60 -12.97 12.76
N ARG A 434 -1.81 -12.41 12.92
CA ARG A 434 -2.08 -11.40 13.96
C ARG A 434 -1.76 -11.90 15.36
N SER A 435 -2.17 -13.13 15.71
CA SER A 435 -1.98 -13.70 17.05
C SER A 435 -0.50 -13.79 17.42
N MET A 436 0.36 -14.13 16.45
CA MET A 436 1.81 -14.14 16.68
C MET A 436 2.38 -12.74 16.85
N MET A 437 1.92 -11.75 16.07
CA MET A 437 2.36 -10.37 16.24
C MET A 437 1.96 -9.79 17.61
N GLU A 438 0.75 -10.11 18.09
CA GLU A 438 0.28 -9.77 19.43
C GLU A 438 1.14 -10.45 20.50
N TRP A 439 1.38 -11.76 20.39
CA TRP A 439 2.23 -12.47 21.35
C TRP A 439 3.63 -11.88 21.41
N LEU A 440 4.24 -11.60 20.26
CA LEU A 440 5.55 -10.95 20.23
C LEU A 440 5.51 -9.56 20.86
N ASN A 441 4.45 -8.76 20.64
CA ASN A 441 4.32 -7.44 21.25
C ASN A 441 4.18 -7.53 22.79
N GLU A 442 3.56 -8.59 23.30
CA GLU A 442 3.35 -8.78 24.74
C GLU A 442 4.53 -9.43 25.46
N LYS A 443 5.24 -10.36 24.80
CA LYS A 443 6.22 -11.24 25.45
C LYS A 443 7.66 -10.97 25.03
N ASP A 444 7.87 -10.53 23.79
CA ASP A 444 9.21 -10.31 23.23
C ASP A 444 9.26 -9.13 22.24
N PRO A 445 8.82 -7.91 22.66
CA PRO A 445 8.60 -6.80 21.73
C PRO A 445 9.87 -6.30 21.05
N ALA A 446 11.03 -6.41 21.71
CA ALA A 446 12.30 -5.94 21.18
C ALA A 446 13.00 -6.96 20.25
N SER A 447 12.45 -8.15 20.07
CA SER A 447 13.01 -9.16 19.15
C SER A 447 12.62 -8.89 17.71
N LEU A 448 13.53 -9.25 16.81
CA LEU A 448 13.30 -9.31 15.36
C LEU A 448 13.44 -10.78 14.95
N ASN A 449 12.40 -11.29 14.29
CA ASN A 449 12.22 -12.71 13.97
C ASN A 449 11.93 -12.92 12.47
N ASP A 450 12.24 -11.90 11.67
CA ASP A 450 11.97 -11.79 10.23
C ASP A 450 10.49 -11.90 9.90
N GLU A 451 9.66 -11.29 10.73
CA GLU A 451 8.21 -11.24 10.59
C GLU A 451 7.69 -10.36 9.43
N TRP A 452 8.56 -9.71 8.65
CA TRP A 452 8.22 -8.66 7.68
C TRP A 452 7.60 -9.18 6.37
N ILE A 453 6.49 -9.92 6.44
CA ILE A 453 5.94 -10.65 5.29
C ILE A 453 5.61 -9.75 4.09
N ASP A 454 5.18 -8.52 4.31
CA ASP A 454 4.99 -7.52 3.26
C ASP A 454 6.29 -7.22 2.52
N GLU A 455 7.38 -6.97 3.24
CA GLU A 455 8.69 -6.75 2.62
C GLU A 455 9.16 -7.98 1.84
N GLN A 456 8.98 -9.17 2.42
CA GLN A 456 9.45 -10.41 1.77
C GLN A 456 8.67 -10.69 0.52
N VAL A 457 7.35 -10.52 0.55
CA VAL A 457 6.49 -10.68 -0.61
C VAL A 457 6.80 -9.60 -1.65
N GLY A 458 7.02 -8.35 -1.23
CA GLY A 458 7.45 -7.27 -2.12
C GLY A 458 8.73 -7.60 -2.88
N MET A 459 9.68 -8.27 -2.24
CA MET A 459 10.87 -8.80 -2.91
C MET A 459 10.55 -9.91 -3.90
N LEU A 460 9.76 -10.90 -3.50
CA LEU A 460 9.43 -12.04 -4.37
C LEU A 460 8.67 -11.59 -5.65
N MET A 461 7.82 -10.56 -5.55
CA MET A 461 7.09 -10.01 -6.70
C MET A 461 8.01 -9.46 -7.79
N LYS A 462 9.19 -8.94 -7.46
CA LYS A 462 10.13 -8.35 -8.42
C LYS A 462 10.53 -9.34 -9.52
N TRP A 463 10.67 -10.62 -9.18
CA TRP A 463 11.05 -11.68 -10.13
C TRP A 463 9.85 -12.51 -10.64
N GLY A 464 8.66 -11.91 -10.63
CA GLY A 464 7.49 -12.48 -11.27
C GLY A 464 6.79 -13.56 -10.44
N LEU A 465 6.90 -13.52 -9.12
CA LEU A 465 5.97 -14.25 -8.26
C LEU A 465 4.64 -13.46 -8.18
N PRO A 466 3.54 -13.97 -8.75
CA PRO A 466 2.26 -13.28 -8.68
C PRO A 466 1.73 -13.33 -7.26
N CYS A 467 1.56 -12.17 -6.64
CA CYS A 467 0.92 -12.03 -5.34
C CYS A 467 0.13 -10.72 -5.32
N MET A 468 -1.20 -10.81 -5.40
CA MET A 468 -2.09 -9.65 -5.34
C MET A 468 -2.91 -9.61 -4.06
N ALA A 469 -2.83 -10.65 -3.24
CA ALA A 469 -3.77 -10.92 -2.18
C ALA A 469 -3.03 -11.25 -0.88
N SER A 470 -3.53 -10.71 0.21
CA SER A 470 -3.23 -11.20 1.56
C SER A 470 -4.45 -11.88 2.16
N THR A 471 -4.24 -12.65 3.22
CA THR A 471 -5.31 -13.13 4.10
C THR A 471 -4.81 -13.24 5.53
N ARG A 472 -5.68 -13.71 6.41
CA ARG A 472 -5.40 -13.91 7.82
C ARG A 472 -5.31 -15.39 8.15
N LEU A 473 -4.39 -15.72 9.06
CA LEU A 473 -4.22 -17.08 9.53
C LEU A 473 -5.54 -17.64 10.10
N GLU A 474 -6.30 -16.84 10.85
CA GLU A 474 -7.59 -17.27 11.43
C GLU A 474 -8.71 -17.48 10.41
N TRP A 475 -8.56 -16.99 9.17
CA TRP A 475 -9.55 -17.18 8.12
C TRP A 475 -9.27 -18.42 7.27
N LEU A 476 -8.08 -19.02 7.38
CA LEU A 476 -7.67 -20.11 6.50
C LEU A 476 -8.68 -21.25 6.44
N THR A 477 -9.22 -21.68 7.59
CA THR A 477 -10.16 -22.81 7.67
C THR A 477 -11.50 -22.53 6.98
N GLN A 478 -11.81 -21.27 6.73
CA GLN A 478 -13.03 -20.79 6.05
C GLN A 478 -12.80 -20.53 4.56
N LEU A 479 -11.55 -20.54 4.11
CA LEU A 479 -11.21 -20.32 2.71
C LEU A 479 -11.22 -21.63 1.92
N PRO A 480 -11.52 -21.59 0.62
CA PRO A 480 -11.43 -22.77 -0.22
C PRO A 480 -9.97 -23.21 -0.35
N ALA A 481 -9.73 -24.50 -0.13
CA ALA A 481 -8.42 -25.15 -0.26
C ALA A 481 -7.86 -25.19 -1.69
N GLY A 482 -8.51 -24.54 -2.67
CA GLY A 482 -8.23 -24.67 -4.11
C GLY A 482 -6.77 -24.42 -4.51
N LYS A 483 -6.45 -24.70 -5.78
CA LYS A 483 -5.09 -24.57 -6.32
C LYS A 483 -4.53 -23.15 -6.11
N ARG A 484 -3.60 -23.01 -5.16
CA ARG A 484 -3.04 -21.72 -4.73
C ARG A 484 -1.75 -21.94 -3.96
N MET A 485 -0.85 -20.96 -4.05
CA MET A 485 0.34 -20.88 -3.19
C MET A 485 0.07 -20.10 -1.91
N TRP A 486 0.54 -20.60 -0.77
CA TRP A 486 0.40 -19.95 0.53
C TRP A 486 1.76 -19.54 1.11
N LEU A 487 1.91 -18.28 1.52
CA LEU A 487 3.12 -17.74 2.13
C LEU A 487 2.81 -17.32 3.58
N TYR A 488 3.18 -18.16 4.55
CA TYR A 488 2.81 -17.98 5.95
C TYR A 488 3.85 -17.15 6.72
N GLN A 489 3.41 -16.00 7.22
CA GLN A 489 4.19 -15.19 8.15
C GLN A 489 4.29 -15.90 9.50
N LEU A 490 5.51 -16.33 9.86
CA LEU A 490 5.89 -16.77 11.20
C LEU A 490 4.76 -17.53 11.92
N PRO A 491 4.35 -18.74 11.44
CA PRO A 491 3.18 -19.44 11.97
C PRO A 491 3.48 -20.09 13.33
N GLY A 492 3.79 -19.25 14.32
CA GLY A 492 3.69 -19.55 15.75
C GLY A 492 2.28 -19.24 16.24
N HIS A 493 1.97 -19.67 17.46
CA HIS A 493 0.68 -19.36 18.12
C HIS A 493 -0.56 -19.71 17.28
N CYS A 494 -0.49 -20.82 16.55
CA CYS A 494 -1.62 -21.37 15.79
C CYS A 494 -2.48 -22.25 16.70
N ASN A 495 -3.79 -22.30 16.45
CA ASN A 495 -4.65 -23.32 17.07
C ASN A 495 -4.58 -24.65 16.29
N ASP A 496 -5.01 -25.74 16.93
CA ASP A 496 -4.95 -27.09 16.35
C ASP A 496 -5.74 -27.20 15.04
N GLU A 497 -6.85 -26.48 14.93
CA GLU A 497 -7.70 -26.48 13.72
C GLU A 497 -6.95 -25.89 12.51
N THR A 498 -6.24 -24.77 12.69
CA THR A 498 -5.40 -24.15 11.67
C THR A 498 -4.27 -25.09 11.27
N VAL A 499 -3.57 -25.72 12.23
CA VAL A 499 -2.50 -26.68 11.94
C VAL A 499 -3.04 -27.84 11.12
N HIS A 500 -4.18 -28.42 11.53
CA HIS A 500 -4.82 -29.53 10.82
C HIS A 500 -5.26 -29.13 9.40
N TYR A 501 -5.78 -27.91 9.23
CA TYR A 501 -6.14 -27.40 7.92
C TYR A 501 -4.90 -27.23 7.02
N MET A 502 -3.81 -26.66 7.53
CA MET A 502 -2.53 -26.56 6.81
C MET A 502 -2.02 -27.94 6.39
N MET A 503 -2.15 -28.96 7.26
CA MET A 503 -1.84 -30.35 6.91
C MET A 503 -2.71 -30.85 5.75
N GLY A 504 -3.99 -30.53 5.76
CA GLY A 504 -4.93 -30.83 4.67
C GLY A 504 -4.49 -30.21 3.35
N LEU A 505 -4.04 -28.94 3.37
CA LEU A 505 -3.57 -28.22 2.17
C LEU A 505 -2.36 -28.90 1.51
N LEU A 506 -1.51 -29.63 2.25
CA LEU A 506 -0.36 -30.35 1.67
C LEU A 506 -0.80 -31.43 0.67
N LYS A 507 -2.05 -31.91 0.75
CA LYS A 507 -2.61 -32.88 -0.20
C LYS A 507 -2.83 -32.28 -1.59
N THR A 508 -2.99 -30.96 -1.68
CA THR A 508 -3.13 -30.25 -2.98
C THR A 508 -1.85 -30.29 -3.80
N LYS A 509 -0.71 -30.57 -3.16
CA LYS A 509 0.64 -30.44 -3.70
C LYS A 509 0.99 -29.03 -4.18
N CYS A 510 0.13 -28.03 -4.03
CA CYS A 510 0.49 -26.66 -4.36
C CYS A 510 1.59 -26.14 -3.40
N PRO A 511 2.48 -25.26 -3.88
CA PRO A 511 3.58 -24.75 -3.08
C PRO A 511 3.09 -24.03 -1.82
N GLN A 512 3.72 -24.34 -0.71
CA GLN A 512 3.46 -23.69 0.58
C GLN A 512 4.79 -23.31 1.21
N MET A 513 4.91 -22.08 1.68
CA MET A 513 6.14 -21.55 2.27
C MET A 513 5.86 -20.94 3.64
N ILE A 514 6.61 -21.36 4.65
CA ILE A 514 6.64 -20.71 5.97
C ILE A 514 7.85 -19.78 6.04
N THR A 515 7.67 -18.59 6.60
CA THR A 515 8.73 -17.59 6.70
C THR A 515 9.06 -17.22 8.14
N GLY A 516 10.34 -16.96 8.42
CA GLY A 516 10.80 -16.37 9.67
C GLY A 516 11.70 -17.28 10.50
N ARG A 517 11.96 -16.90 11.76
CA ARG A 517 12.88 -17.63 12.66
C ARG A 517 12.30 -18.98 13.12
N ALA A 518 13.06 -20.06 12.97
CA ALA A 518 12.58 -21.43 13.22
C ALA A 518 11.98 -21.65 14.62
N ASP A 519 12.62 -21.17 15.69
CA ASP A 519 12.15 -21.30 17.08
C ASP A 519 10.87 -20.51 17.39
N ARG A 520 10.43 -19.65 16.46
CA ARG A 520 9.19 -18.88 16.55
C ARG A 520 8.05 -19.47 15.71
N ILE A 521 8.32 -20.56 15.00
CA ILE A 521 7.32 -21.33 14.26
C ILE A 521 6.83 -22.48 15.15
N SER A 522 5.55 -22.85 15.05
CA SER A 522 5.02 -24.01 15.75
C SER A 522 5.87 -25.26 15.47
N PRO A 523 6.34 -26.00 16.50
CA PRO A 523 7.07 -27.25 16.31
C PRO A 523 6.31 -28.27 15.47
N GLU A 524 4.98 -28.30 15.58
CA GLU A 524 4.14 -29.18 14.78
C GLU A 524 4.25 -28.85 13.29
N ILE A 525 4.17 -27.57 12.94
CA ILE A 525 4.29 -27.10 11.54
C ILE A 525 5.69 -27.36 10.98
N LEU A 526 6.75 -27.15 11.77
CA LEU A 526 8.11 -27.51 11.33
C LEU A 526 8.24 -29.01 11.04
N ARG A 527 7.67 -29.87 11.90
CA ARG A 527 7.66 -31.33 11.67
C ARG A 527 6.86 -31.72 10.44
N LEU A 528 5.81 -30.96 10.06
CA LEU A 528 5.14 -31.17 8.77
C LEU A 528 6.09 -31.01 7.60
N GLY A 529 7.00 -30.05 7.69
CA GLY A 529 8.08 -29.81 6.73
C GLY A 529 9.31 -30.69 6.91
N GLY A 530 9.30 -31.59 7.89
CA GLY A 530 10.42 -32.48 8.11
C GLY A 530 11.61 -31.85 8.80
N TRP A 531 11.37 -30.82 9.61
CA TRP A 531 12.40 -30.09 10.31
C TRP A 531 12.07 -29.93 11.80
N GLU A 532 13.10 -29.61 12.57
CA GLU A 532 12.98 -29.07 13.93
C GLU A 532 13.90 -27.85 14.06
N ALA A 533 13.55 -26.91 14.93
CA ALA A 533 14.44 -25.82 15.28
C ALA A 533 15.65 -26.36 16.06
N SER A 534 16.84 -25.84 15.79
CA SER A 534 18.00 -26.13 16.62
C SER A 534 17.93 -25.42 17.98
N ASP A 535 18.74 -25.87 18.93
CA ASP A 535 18.85 -25.23 20.25
C ASP A 535 19.80 -24.01 20.23
N SER A 536 20.47 -23.79 19.11
CA SER A 536 21.47 -22.74 18.93
C SER A 536 20.85 -21.48 18.36
N VAL A 537 21.09 -20.35 19.02
CA VAL A 537 20.68 -19.02 18.56
C VAL A 537 21.92 -18.26 18.10
N TYR A 538 21.88 -17.78 16.86
CA TYR A 538 22.97 -16.99 16.28
C TYR A 538 22.58 -15.51 16.22
N PRO A 539 23.52 -14.59 16.51
CA PRO A 539 23.22 -13.16 16.55
C PRO A 539 22.94 -12.59 15.16
N ALA A 540 22.32 -11.41 15.10
CA ALA A 540 22.20 -10.67 13.85
C ALA A 540 23.59 -10.22 13.37
N ALA A 541 23.98 -10.65 12.18
CA ALA A 541 25.30 -10.39 11.61
C ALA A 541 25.30 -10.62 10.09
N ASP A 542 26.46 -10.40 9.48
CA ASP A 542 26.73 -10.75 8.09
C ASP A 542 27.27 -12.17 8.04
N TYR A 543 26.69 -13.01 7.20
CA TYR A 543 27.03 -14.42 7.07
C TYR A 543 27.46 -14.75 5.65
N PRO A 544 28.54 -15.53 5.45
CA PRO A 544 28.81 -16.12 4.15
C PRO A 544 27.65 -17.05 3.78
N CYS A 545 27.19 -16.96 2.55
CA CYS A 545 26.02 -17.68 2.04
C CYS A 545 26.40 -18.46 0.79
N VAL A 546 25.96 -19.72 0.73
CA VAL A 546 26.10 -20.61 -0.42
C VAL A 546 24.72 -20.86 -1.01
N MET A 547 24.63 -20.83 -2.33
CA MET A 547 23.39 -20.97 -3.07
C MET A 547 23.49 -22.06 -4.14
N GLU A 548 22.41 -22.82 -4.31
CA GLU A 548 22.32 -23.82 -5.37
C GLU A 548 22.10 -23.15 -6.74
N GLY A 549 23.07 -23.30 -7.64
CA GLY A 549 22.98 -22.84 -9.02
C GLY A 549 24.01 -23.47 -9.94
N LYS A 550 23.53 -24.07 -11.05
CA LYS A 550 24.35 -24.31 -12.25
C LYS A 550 24.72 -22.96 -12.87
N GLU A 551 25.73 -22.94 -13.75
CA GLU A 551 26.29 -21.77 -14.46
C GLU A 551 25.27 -20.92 -15.24
N GLU A 552 24.04 -21.38 -15.39
CA GLU A 552 22.95 -20.59 -15.96
C GLU A 552 22.49 -19.54 -14.93
N THR A 553 22.61 -18.26 -15.32
CA THR A 553 22.06 -17.04 -14.68
C THR A 553 22.99 -16.17 -13.85
N GLY A 554 24.31 -16.16 -14.08
CA GLY A 554 25.18 -15.06 -13.58
C GLY A 554 25.14 -14.84 -12.05
N LEU A 555 24.61 -15.81 -11.29
CA LEU A 555 24.52 -15.74 -9.83
C LEU A 555 25.89 -16.03 -9.25
N LEU A 556 26.27 -15.25 -8.24
CA LEU A 556 27.41 -15.60 -7.41
C LEU A 556 27.02 -16.82 -6.56
N LYS A 557 27.71 -17.96 -6.74
CA LYS A 557 27.49 -19.17 -5.91
C LYS A 557 27.71 -18.91 -4.42
N ASN A 558 28.63 -17.98 -4.12
CA ASN A 558 28.98 -17.54 -2.79
C ASN A 558 28.73 -16.04 -2.67
N SER A 559 28.12 -15.62 -1.58
CA SER A 559 27.91 -14.21 -1.26
C SER A 559 27.95 -13.98 0.24
N VAL A 560 27.66 -12.75 0.67
CA VAL A 560 27.44 -12.41 2.08
C VAL A 560 26.01 -11.91 2.20
N VAL A 561 25.27 -12.42 3.18
CA VAL A 561 23.90 -12.00 3.46
C VAL A 561 23.83 -11.43 4.86
N ARG A 562 22.99 -10.41 5.05
CA ARG A 562 22.66 -9.92 6.38
C ARG A 562 21.50 -10.74 6.93
N LEU A 563 21.64 -11.28 8.14
CA LEU A 563 20.55 -11.94 8.84
C LEU A 563 20.19 -11.17 10.11
N SER A 564 18.91 -11.21 10.47
CA SER A 564 18.49 -10.98 11.86
C SER A 564 19.04 -12.11 12.75
N CYS A 565 18.71 -12.06 14.04
CA CYS A 565 18.96 -13.21 14.91
C CYS A 565 18.26 -14.45 14.31
N TYR A 566 18.98 -15.56 14.15
CA TYR A 566 18.42 -16.75 13.50
C TYR A 566 18.71 -18.05 14.24
N VAL A 567 17.86 -19.04 13.98
CA VAL A 567 17.95 -20.40 14.52
C VAL A 567 17.93 -21.37 13.35
N PRO A 568 19.01 -22.15 13.14
CA PRO A 568 19.06 -23.15 12.08
C PRO A 568 17.99 -24.23 12.21
N LEU A 569 17.63 -24.82 11.07
CA LEU A 569 16.86 -26.06 11.04
C LEU A 569 17.76 -27.28 11.20
N LYS A 570 17.25 -28.27 11.92
CA LYS A 570 17.71 -29.67 11.89
C LYS A 570 16.73 -30.45 11.01
N SER A 571 17.21 -31.06 9.93
CA SER A 571 16.37 -31.90 9.07
C SER A 571 16.12 -33.26 9.71
N LEU A 572 14.85 -33.67 9.76
CA LEU A 572 14.41 -35.00 10.18
C LEU A 572 14.34 -35.99 9.00
N TYR A 573 14.19 -35.47 7.78
CA TYR A 573 14.13 -36.23 6.53
C TYR A 573 15.07 -35.63 5.49
N GLU A 574 15.20 -36.29 4.34
CA GLU A 574 15.95 -35.77 3.20
C GLU A 574 15.23 -34.55 2.61
N THR A 575 15.83 -33.37 2.76
CA THR A 575 15.29 -32.10 2.29
C THR A 575 16.25 -31.47 1.28
N VAL A 576 15.72 -30.82 0.26
CA VAL A 576 16.54 -30.07 -0.70
C VAL A 576 16.86 -28.71 -0.10
N VAL A 577 18.15 -28.36 -0.04
CA VAL A 577 18.63 -27.08 0.48
C VAL A 577 19.11 -26.21 -0.67
N TYR A 578 18.45 -25.08 -0.87
CA TYR A 578 18.71 -24.16 -1.97
C TYR A 578 19.61 -22.99 -1.57
N VAL A 579 19.53 -22.56 -0.31
CA VAL A 579 20.31 -21.46 0.25
C VAL A 579 20.72 -21.85 1.66
N ALA A 580 22.00 -21.70 1.99
CA ALA A 580 22.53 -22.04 3.30
C ALA A 580 23.65 -21.08 3.73
N VAL A 581 23.76 -20.91 5.04
CA VAL A 581 24.93 -20.35 5.72
C VAL A 581 25.66 -21.49 6.44
N PRO A 582 26.91 -21.31 6.93
CA PRO A 582 27.66 -22.40 7.56
C PRO A 582 26.94 -23.11 8.70
N GLN A 583 26.03 -22.42 9.39
CA GLN A 583 25.28 -22.94 10.52
C GLN A 583 24.02 -23.71 10.12
N GLY A 584 23.53 -23.58 8.88
CA GLY A 584 22.36 -24.32 8.42
C GLY A 584 21.60 -23.69 7.24
N PRO A 585 20.50 -24.34 6.83
CA PRO A 585 19.70 -23.90 5.68
C PRO A 585 18.91 -22.62 6.00
N LEU A 586 18.87 -21.71 5.02
CA LEU A 586 17.95 -20.57 4.99
C LEU A 586 16.75 -20.83 4.09
N LEU A 587 16.95 -21.59 2.99
CA LEU A 587 15.88 -22.06 2.11
C LEU A 587 15.98 -23.57 1.98
N ALA A 588 14.96 -24.26 2.45
CA ALA A 588 14.83 -25.70 2.31
C ALA A 588 13.43 -26.07 1.80
N GLN A 589 13.36 -27.16 1.05
CA GLN A 589 12.10 -27.75 0.60
C GLN A 589 12.05 -29.22 1.00
N LEU A 590 10.86 -29.65 1.39
CA LEU A 590 10.48 -31.04 1.47
C LEU A 590 9.69 -31.41 0.20
N PRO A 591 10.33 -32.03 -0.82
CA PRO A 591 9.79 -32.09 -2.19
C PRO A 591 8.46 -32.86 -2.28
N GLU A 592 8.30 -33.93 -1.51
CA GLU A 592 7.12 -34.79 -1.58
C GLU A 592 5.85 -34.09 -1.09
N LYS A 593 5.99 -33.04 -0.26
CA LYS A 593 4.89 -32.19 0.21
C LYS A 593 4.84 -30.83 -0.47
N ASN A 594 5.86 -30.50 -1.26
CA ASN A 594 6.03 -29.19 -1.88
C ASN A 594 5.97 -28.04 -0.84
N PHE A 595 6.61 -28.28 0.31
CA PHE A 595 6.59 -27.40 1.46
C PHE A 595 7.98 -26.80 1.66
N PHE A 596 8.03 -25.48 1.82
CA PHE A 596 9.26 -24.71 1.90
C PHE A 596 9.38 -24.04 3.27
N TYR A 597 10.59 -24.05 3.82
CA TYR A 597 11.00 -23.15 4.89
C TYR A 597 11.88 -22.06 4.30
N TRP A 598 11.63 -20.82 4.71
CA TRP A 598 12.39 -19.65 4.29
C TRP A 598 12.73 -18.77 5.49
N HIS A 599 14.02 -18.60 5.75
CA HIS A 599 14.56 -17.56 6.62
C HIS A 599 15.13 -16.44 5.73
N PRO A 600 14.37 -15.37 5.47
CA PRO A 600 14.78 -14.32 4.54
C PRO A 600 16.02 -13.59 5.06
N PRO A 601 16.96 -13.21 4.18
CA PRO A 601 17.93 -12.18 4.49
C PRO A 601 17.25 -10.87 4.90
N ASP A 602 17.77 -10.24 5.95
CA ASP A 602 17.28 -8.93 6.39
C ASP A 602 17.91 -7.83 5.56
N TRP A 603 17.08 -7.13 4.79
CA TRP A 603 17.54 -6.02 3.98
C TRP A 603 17.49 -4.68 4.74
N ARG A 604 18.02 -4.61 5.96
CA ARG A 604 17.73 -3.57 6.97
C ARG A 604 18.00 -2.10 6.57
N HIS A 605 18.90 -1.81 5.62
CA HIS A 605 19.39 -0.45 5.35
C HIS A 605 19.53 -0.09 3.86
N PRO A 606 18.55 -0.32 2.97
CA PRO A 606 18.69 -0.01 1.54
C PRO A 606 18.98 1.47 1.25
N GLU A 607 18.62 2.36 2.17
CA GLU A 607 18.75 3.81 2.03
C GLU A 607 20.20 4.31 2.06
N GLN A 608 21.16 3.43 2.34
CA GLN A 608 22.58 3.77 2.26
C GLN A 608 22.98 3.98 0.79
N ALA A 609 23.49 5.17 0.49
CA ALA A 609 23.93 5.54 -0.87
C ALA A 609 25.05 4.65 -1.43
N THR A 610 25.71 3.86 -0.59
CA THR A 610 26.69 2.85 -0.97
C THR A 610 26.08 1.46 -0.87
N LEU A 611 26.06 0.72 -1.99
CA LEU A 611 25.69 -0.68 -2.00
C LEU A 611 26.79 -1.53 -1.37
N ASP A 612 26.65 -1.84 -0.09
CA ASP A 612 27.55 -2.75 0.60
C ASP A 612 27.42 -4.19 0.06
N GLN A 613 28.49 -4.99 0.17
CA GLN A 613 28.52 -6.36 -0.36
C GLN A 613 27.36 -7.22 0.16
N HIS A 614 26.93 -7.02 1.40
CA HIS A 614 25.82 -7.77 2.00
C HIS A 614 24.46 -7.37 1.43
N GLN A 615 24.27 -6.12 0.98
CA GLN A 615 23.00 -5.68 0.40
C GLN A 615 22.77 -6.35 -0.95
N TYR A 616 23.78 -6.34 -1.84
CA TYR A 616 23.71 -7.07 -3.11
C TYR A 616 23.59 -8.58 -2.89
N GLY A 617 24.36 -9.12 -1.93
CA GLY A 617 24.29 -10.54 -1.60
C GLY A 617 22.94 -11.00 -1.05
N SER A 618 22.21 -10.12 -0.36
CA SER A 618 20.88 -10.40 0.18
C SER A 618 19.78 -10.48 -0.88
N ILE A 619 20.00 -9.98 -2.10
CA ILE A 619 19.05 -10.03 -3.24
C ILE A 619 18.95 -11.46 -3.80
N VAL A 620 20.11 -12.08 -4.02
CA VAL A 620 20.24 -13.35 -4.74
C VAL A 620 19.42 -14.48 -4.11
N PRO A 621 19.38 -14.63 -2.77
CA PRO A 621 18.48 -15.59 -2.13
C PRO A 621 17.01 -15.41 -2.51
N TYR A 622 16.48 -14.18 -2.58
CA TYR A 622 15.07 -13.96 -2.97
C TYR A 622 14.80 -14.43 -4.40
N TYR A 623 15.73 -14.16 -5.32
CA TYR A 623 15.65 -14.71 -6.68
C TYR A 623 15.60 -16.24 -6.69
N VAL A 624 16.47 -16.90 -5.89
CA VAL A 624 16.47 -18.37 -5.76
C VAL A 624 15.13 -18.88 -5.23
N ALA A 625 14.57 -18.22 -4.20
CA ALA A 625 13.26 -18.56 -3.67
C ALA A 625 12.16 -18.48 -4.75
N VAL A 626 12.12 -17.39 -5.52
CA VAL A 626 11.14 -17.22 -6.62
C VAL A 626 11.34 -18.28 -7.71
N ARG A 627 12.57 -18.58 -8.09
CA ARG A 627 12.90 -19.59 -9.10
C ARG A 627 12.35 -20.96 -8.72
N GLU A 628 12.54 -21.39 -7.48
CA GLU A 628 12.03 -22.69 -7.01
C GLU A 628 10.51 -22.68 -6.86
N LEU A 629 9.93 -21.59 -6.37
CA LEU A 629 8.47 -21.43 -6.32
C LEU A 629 7.84 -21.50 -7.73
N GLN A 630 8.46 -20.89 -8.74
CA GLN A 630 7.98 -20.95 -10.14
C GLN A 630 8.14 -22.35 -10.75
N ARG A 631 9.25 -23.05 -10.47
CA ARG A 631 9.40 -24.47 -10.86
C ARG A 631 8.32 -25.34 -10.23
N SER A 632 8.00 -25.06 -8.98
CA SER A 632 6.92 -25.71 -8.24
C SER A 632 5.53 -25.40 -8.82
N CYS A 633 5.27 -24.16 -9.25
CA CYS A 633 4.05 -23.81 -10.00
C CYS A 633 3.92 -24.62 -11.29
N LYS A 634 5.01 -24.78 -12.05
CA LYS A 634 5.03 -25.62 -13.25
C LYS A 634 4.63 -27.06 -12.96
N GLN A 635 5.19 -27.66 -11.91
CA GLN A 635 4.90 -29.05 -11.53
C GLN A 635 3.45 -29.27 -11.08
N THR A 636 2.83 -28.23 -10.53
CA THR A 636 1.48 -28.30 -9.92
C THR A 636 0.36 -27.80 -10.83
N GLY A 637 0.70 -27.32 -12.02
CA GLY A 637 -0.27 -26.80 -12.98
C GLY A 637 -0.80 -25.42 -12.59
N LEU A 638 0.01 -24.57 -11.96
CA LEU A 638 -0.34 -23.17 -11.66
C LEU A 638 0.17 -22.23 -12.75
N THR A 639 -0.57 -21.17 -13.03
CA THR A 639 -0.17 -20.10 -13.95
C THR A 639 1.08 -19.40 -13.41
N HIS A 640 2.11 -19.28 -14.25
CA HIS A 640 3.41 -18.75 -13.87
C HIS A 640 4.15 -18.14 -15.07
N VAL A 641 5.22 -17.41 -14.79
CA VAL A 641 6.22 -17.06 -15.80
C VAL A 641 7.41 -17.99 -15.70
N ARG A 642 8.09 -18.24 -16.82
CA ARG A 642 9.42 -18.89 -16.79
C ARG A 642 10.35 -18.06 -15.88
N PRO A 643 11.22 -18.71 -15.08
CA PRO A 643 12.21 -18.00 -14.29
C PRO A 643 12.93 -16.93 -15.09
N LEU A 644 12.88 -15.70 -14.56
CA LEU A 644 13.51 -14.53 -15.14
C LEU A 644 15.02 -14.59 -14.90
N GLN A 645 15.79 -13.65 -15.46
CA GLN A 645 17.18 -13.48 -15.07
C GLN A 645 17.26 -12.54 -13.86
N VAL A 646 18.23 -12.77 -12.97
CA VAL A 646 18.36 -11.99 -11.72
C VAL A 646 18.42 -10.48 -11.96
N MET A 647 19.19 -10.03 -12.98
CA MET A 647 19.34 -8.61 -13.33
C MET A 647 18.21 -8.06 -14.21
N ASN A 648 17.25 -8.90 -14.62
CA ASN A 648 16.14 -8.54 -15.49
C ASN A 648 14.80 -8.85 -14.82
N PRO A 649 14.49 -8.23 -13.66
CA PRO A 649 13.21 -8.41 -12.98
C PRO A 649 12.05 -7.91 -13.83
N VAL A 650 10.90 -8.57 -13.67
CA VAL A 650 9.60 -8.20 -14.25
C VAL A 650 8.53 -8.67 -13.28
N THR A 651 7.66 -7.76 -12.84
CA THR A 651 6.51 -8.13 -12.02
C THR A 651 5.46 -8.84 -12.88
N PHE A 652 4.71 -9.75 -12.28
CA PHE A 652 3.66 -10.51 -12.96
C PHE A 652 2.49 -10.72 -12.01
N HIS A 653 1.28 -10.38 -12.44
CA HIS A 653 0.05 -10.53 -11.65
C HIS A 653 -1.12 -10.92 -12.55
N TYR A 654 -2.12 -11.63 -12.02
CA TYR A 654 -3.31 -11.99 -12.80
C TYR A 654 -4.55 -12.21 -11.94
N TRP A 655 -5.70 -11.88 -12.53
CA TRP A 655 -7.01 -11.97 -11.88
C TRP A 655 -8.12 -12.19 -12.91
N LYS A 656 -9.32 -12.49 -12.43
CA LYS A 656 -10.55 -12.47 -13.23
C LYS A 656 -11.39 -11.28 -12.85
N SER A 657 -11.82 -10.50 -13.83
CA SER A 657 -12.79 -9.42 -13.66
C SER A 657 -13.92 -9.57 -14.68
N GLY A 658 -15.14 -9.74 -14.19
CA GLY A 658 -16.28 -10.13 -15.00
C GLY A 658 -16.02 -11.44 -15.77
N LEU A 659 -16.05 -11.38 -17.10
CA LEU A 659 -15.86 -12.53 -17.98
C LEU A 659 -14.40 -12.71 -18.47
N ARG A 660 -13.50 -11.80 -18.12
CA ARG A 660 -12.13 -11.77 -18.65
C ARG A 660 -11.10 -12.11 -17.59
N TYR A 661 -10.04 -12.80 -18.01
CA TYR A 661 -8.81 -12.94 -17.23
C TYR A 661 -7.82 -11.87 -17.67
N TYR A 662 -7.24 -11.18 -16.71
CA TYR A 662 -6.28 -10.11 -16.90
C TYR A 662 -4.89 -10.55 -16.43
N PHE A 663 -3.86 -10.09 -17.13
CA PHE A 663 -2.46 -10.36 -16.84
C PHE A 663 -1.70 -9.03 -16.88
N LEU A 664 -1.12 -8.64 -15.76
CA LEU A 664 -0.41 -7.39 -15.57
C LEU A 664 1.09 -7.66 -15.37
N PHE A 665 1.92 -6.96 -16.13
CA PHE A 665 3.37 -7.00 -16.08
C PHE A 665 3.94 -5.62 -15.89
N GLY A 666 5.06 -5.51 -15.16
CA GLY A 666 5.77 -4.25 -14.96
C GLY A 666 7.28 -4.42 -15.08
N ASN A 667 7.89 -3.62 -15.96
CA ASN A 667 9.33 -3.42 -16.02
C ASN A 667 9.70 -2.20 -15.16
N LEU A 668 9.72 -2.42 -13.84
CA LEU A 668 9.64 -1.33 -12.85
C LEU A 668 10.98 -0.97 -12.22
N GLU A 669 11.85 -1.95 -11.99
CA GLU A 669 13.00 -1.84 -11.10
C GLU A 669 14.16 -1.04 -11.73
N THR A 670 14.74 -0.16 -10.93
CA THR A 670 15.94 0.64 -11.23
C THR A 670 17.01 0.36 -10.18
N ASN A 671 18.25 0.80 -10.42
CA ASN A 671 19.37 0.72 -9.48
C ASN A 671 19.79 -0.73 -9.10
N ALA A 672 19.87 -1.02 -7.80
CA ALA A 672 20.47 -2.26 -7.28
C ALA A 672 19.72 -3.53 -7.72
N MET A 673 18.43 -3.40 -8.02
CA MET A 673 17.53 -4.52 -8.30
C MET A 673 17.36 -4.83 -9.79
N GLY A 674 17.73 -3.91 -10.67
CA GLY A 674 17.57 -4.07 -12.12
C GLY A 674 17.69 -2.76 -12.89
N ASP A 675 17.65 -2.84 -14.22
CA ASP A 675 17.67 -1.67 -15.11
C ASP A 675 16.46 -1.65 -16.05
N SER A 676 15.36 -1.05 -15.60
CA SER A 676 14.12 -0.98 -16.36
C SER A 676 14.24 -0.28 -17.71
N ARG A 677 15.33 0.43 -18.02
CA ARG A 677 15.51 1.14 -19.30
C ARG A 677 15.80 0.18 -20.48
N THR A 678 15.90 -1.10 -20.21
CA THR A 678 16.06 -2.14 -21.22
C THR A 678 14.81 -3.01 -21.32
N ARG A 679 14.50 -3.47 -22.53
CA ARG A 679 13.33 -4.32 -22.79
C ARG A 679 13.46 -5.66 -22.06
N ARG A 680 12.33 -6.29 -21.72
CA ARG A 680 12.26 -7.59 -21.07
C ARG A 680 11.48 -8.59 -21.90
N ASP A 681 11.98 -9.82 -21.91
CA ASP A 681 11.38 -10.95 -22.62
C ASP A 681 10.81 -11.92 -21.58
N VAL A 682 9.49 -12.19 -21.66
CA VAL A 682 8.75 -12.99 -20.69
C VAL A 682 8.04 -14.14 -21.39
N PHE A 683 8.12 -15.32 -20.79
CA PHE A 683 7.35 -16.49 -21.20
C PHE A 683 6.26 -16.76 -20.17
N LEU A 684 5.02 -16.51 -20.54
CA LEU A 684 3.85 -16.71 -19.70
C LEU A 684 3.23 -18.08 -19.97
N TYR A 685 2.99 -18.85 -18.91
CA TYR A 685 2.32 -20.14 -18.92
C TYR A 685 0.99 -20.01 -18.19
N ILE A 686 -0.12 -20.02 -18.93
CA ILE A 686 -1.47 -19.93 -18.37
C ILE A 686 -2.05 -21.32 -18.20
N SER A 687 -2.37 -21.69 -16.96
CA SER A 687 -2.95 -22.99 -16.64
C SER A 687 -4.41 -23.06 -17.05
N ARG A 688 -4.74 -24.02 -17.91
CA ARG A 688 -6.13 -24.27 -18.30
C ARG A 688 -6.95 -24.81 -17.14
N GLU A 689 -6.36 -25.65 -16.30
CA GLU A 689 -7.05 -26.26 -15.15
C GLU A 689 -7.35 -25.22 -14.06
N GLU A 690 -6.35 -24.42 -13.69
CA GLU A 690 -6.50 -23.39 -12.65
C GLU A 690 -7.56 -22.36 -13.03
N LEU A 691 -7.50 -21.88 -14.28
CA LEU A 691 -8.42 -20.86 -14.79
C LEU A 691 -9.71 -21.46 -15.38
N GLN A 692 -9.90 -22.77 -15.29
CA GLN A 692 -11.07 -23.49 -15.80
C GLN A 692 -11.39 -23.16 -17.27
N LEU A 693 -10.35 -23.10 -18.10
CA LEU A 693 -10.46 -22.80 -19.53
C LEU A 693 -10.91 -24.05 -20.29
N SER A 694 -11.72 -23.84 -21.34
CA SER A 694 -12.10 -24.92 -22.26
C SER A 694 -10.88 -25.38 -23.07
N LYS A 695 -11.07 -26.36 -23.94
CA LYS A 695 -10.02 -26.79 -24.89
C LYS A 695 -9.88 -25.86 -26.10
N ASP A 696 -10.64 -24.76 -26.14
CA ASP A 696 -10.60 -23.83 -27.25
C ASP A 696 -9.22 -23.16 -27.36
N ASN A 697 -8.98 -22.54 -28.52
CA ASN A 697 -7.88 -21.62 -28.66
C ASN A 697 -8.20 -20.36 -27.88
N TYR A 698 -7.16 -19.67 -27.41
CA TYR A 698 -7.32 -18.39 -26.74
C TYR A 698 -6.28 -17.42 -27.29
N GLU A 699 -6.70 -16.18 -27.50
CA GLU A 699 -5.84 -15.07 -27.88
C GLU A 699 -5.56 -14.19 -26.66
N LEU A 700 -4.33 -13.70 -26.57
CA LEU A 700 -3.95 -12.70 -25.61
C LEU A 700 -3.96 -11.32 -26.30
N LYS A 701 -4.80 -10.40 -25.82
CA LYS A 701 -4.89 -9.04 -26.35
C LYS A 701 -4.28 -8.06 -25.37
N ASP A 702 -3.53 -7.09 -25.87
CA ASP A 702 -3.05 -6.00 -25.03
C ASP A 702 -4.20 -5.05 -24.65
N TYR A 703 -3.90 -4.12 -23.76
CA TYR A 703 -4.79 -3.08 -23.28
C TYR A 703 -5.45 -2.25 -24.40
N TYR A 704 -4.77 -2.07 -25.54
CA TYR A 704 -5.27 -1.34 -26.70
C TYR A 704 -6.04 -2.23 -27.68
N GLY A 705 -6.21 -3.52 -27.37
CA GLY A 705 -6.88 -4.51 -28.21
C GLY A 705 -6.01 -5.09 -29.33
N ASN A 706 -4.71 -4.75 -29.37
CA ASN A 706 -3.79 -5.35 -30.32
C ASN A 706 -3.58 -6.83 -29.96
N ARG A 707 -3.62 -7.67 -30.97
CA ARG A 707 -3.40 -9.11 -30.80
C ARG A 707 -1.92 -9.37 -30.56
N HIS A 708 -1.61 -10.00 -29.44
CA HIS A 708 -0.32 -10.63 -29.22
C HIS A 708 -0.47 -12.14 -29.49
N SER A 709 0.31 -12.62 -30.47
CA SER A 709 0.51 -13.99 -30.97
C SER A 709 -0.33 -15.15 -30.40
N LEU A 710 -0.82 -16.01 -31.30
CA LEU A 710 -1.31 -17.38 -31.00
C LEU A 710 -0.31 -18.12 -30.10
N ALA A 711 -0.81 -18.87 -29.12
CA ALA A 711 0.03 -19.68 -28.23
C ALA A 711 1.03 -20.51 -29.04
N PHE A 712 2.33 -20.29 -28.83
CA PHE A 712 3.38 -20.89 -29.67
C PHE A 712 3.63 -22.38 -29.32
N GLY A 713 3.01 -22.85 -28.23
CA GLY A 713 2.90 -24.25 -27.86
C GLY A 713 1.64 -24.45 -27.03
N VAL A 714 0.89 -25.50 -27.32
CA VAL A 714 -0.22 -25.98 -26.49
C VAL A 714 0.20 -27.37 -26.04
N ASP A 715 0.65 -27.50 -24.80
CA ASP A 715 0.46 -28.77 -24.12
C ASP A 715 -0.99 -28.80 -23.58
N GLN A 716 -1.53 -29.96 -23.24
CA GLN A 716 -2.92 -30.02 -22.77
C GLN A 716 -3.16 -29.24 -21.46
N THR A 717 -2.10 -28.82 -20.77
CA THR A 717 -2.12 -28.20 -19.44
C THR A 717 -2.03 -26.67 -19.52
N PHE A 718 -1.18 -26.14 -20.40
CA PHE A 718 -0.82 -24.73 -20.47
C PHE A 718 -1.01 -24.12 -21.87
N LEU A 719 -1.49 -22.88 -21.87
CA LEU A 719 -1.29 -21.95 -22.99
C LEU A 719 0.01 -21.18 -22.76
N ILE A 720 0.87 -21.10 -23.78
CA ILE A 720 2.18 -20.45 -23.64
C ILE A 720 2.30 -19.24 -24.56
N TYR A 721 2.62 -18.08 -23.99
CA TYR A 721 2.77 -16.80 -24.69
C TYR A 721 4.15 -16.21 -24.47
N PHE A 722 4.72 -15.63 -25.54
CA PHE A 722 5.96 -14.88 -25.49
C PHE A 722 5.64 -13.39 -25.55
N LEU A 723 6.03 -12.66 -24.51
CA LEU A 723 5.71 -11.26 -24.32
C LEU A 723 7.00 -10.44 -24.29
N LYS A 724 6.92 -9.24 -24.86
CA LYS A 724 7.97 -8.23 -24.78
C LYS A 724 7.44 -7.08 -23.97
N ILE A 725 8.05 -6.82 -22.82
CA ILE A 725 7.69 -5.70 -21.96
C ILE A 725 8.68 -4.57 -22.24
N ASP A 726 8.17 -3.43 -22.68
CA ASP A 726 8.98 -2.29 -23.09
C ASP A 726 9.81 -1.71 -21.92
N PRO A 727 10.90 -0.98 -22.24
CA PRO A 727 11.63 -0.18 -21.26
C PRO A 727 10.70 0.69 -20.42
N GLU A 728 10.85 0.63 -19.10
CA GLU A 728 10.06 1.39 -18.12
C GLU A 728 8.54 1.22 -18.30
N GLY A 729 8.17 0.13 -18.97
CA GLY A 729 6.84 -0.12 -19.48
C GLY A 729 6.03 -1.04 -18.57
N MET A 730 4.74 -1.11 -18.89
CA MET A 730 3.84 -2.11 -18.37
C MET A 730 3.18 -2.87 -19.50
N GLY A 731 2.81 -4.11 -19.25
CA GLY A 731 1.96 -4.89 -20.13
C GLY A 731 0.68 -5.26 -19.40
N LEU A 732 -0.47 -4.76 -19.85
CA LEU A 732 -1.77 -5.24 -19.38
C LEU A 732 -2.42 -5.98 -20.54
N TYR A 733 -2.73 -7.25 -20.29
CA TYR A 733 -3.31 -8.14 -21.28
C TYR A 733 -4.59 -8.76 -20.75
N PHE A 734 -5.48 -9.17 -21.66
CA PHE A 734 -6.64 -9.99 -21.33
C PHE A 734 -6.78 -11.17 -22.30
N LEU A 735 -7.29 -12.27 -21.77
CA LEU A 735 -7.49 -13.52 -22.50
C LEU A 735 -8.91 -13.57 -23.08
N GLU A 736 -9.01 -13.90 -24.36
CA GLU A 736 -10.29 -14.13 -25.06
C GLU A 736 -10.26 -15.47 -25.81
N PRO A 737 -11.37 -16.24 -25.86
CA PRO A 737 -11.49 -17.42 -26.72
C PRO A 737 -11.38 -17.12 -28.21
#